data_AF-A0A8H3ZUK3-F1
#
_entry.id   AF-A0A8H3ZUK3-F1
#
_cell.length_a   1.000
_cell.length_b   1.000
_cell.length_c   1.000
_cell.angle_alpha   90.00
_cell.angle_beta   90.00
_cell.angle_gamma   90.00
#
_symmetry.space_group_name_H-M   'P 1'
#
loop_
_entity.id
_entity.type
_entity.pdbx_description
1 polymer ?
#
loop_
_entity_poly.entity_id
_entity_poly.type
_entity_poly.pdbx_seq_one_letter_code
_entity_poly.pdbx_strand_id
1 'polypeptide(L)'
;MVTNGPTKAPELVQIGHVSIKVAFTAAALFTLVAAHSRITNFVIDGASYNGYNAKVPNNPKLLAAWSTTVNDDGWVSTESYGGPNIVCHRNATNPAGHAPVAAGDTIAFQWQGWPESHHGPVVTHLAYCGSERGSCETVEKTTLSFFAIDNVGLIDPNNNATEFATARGIWASDVLIQNNASWVVQIPPKIAPGYYVLRHEIVALHFARYPGQGAQHYPQCINIQVTGGGGDRPTGTLGTRLYQPAEEGLVYDISQSPLPPYKIPGPTVYTGAKTFAAQTGARRLTNLLNGRGATEIGMARLALSDDDAKVRRWFADEVTGNLGCDLAVDEMGNMFAKKKGSLNSTSPMTAMGSHLDTQPRGGRYDGILGIMSAIEVMRTLKENGYKTQYDVGIVNWTNEEGARFPMSMMASGVWAGKVPLEKAWAMGDIFDPSVTVKSELARHGYIGPIACSSQGYPLGAHFELHIEQGPILEENSKKIGVVQGAQAYRWFTFTIKGRDAHTGTTPLKSRSDPLLAASKMIASSNAIAKELGALASTGVIKIPPSSSTNTIPSQVTFTLDIRHPEDSVVDDVQNRVLESFSTIAKADGRGVQVEWTLDTDSPAAQFHPDCINAVENAATGLFGADGWLPITSGAGHDSVYTSKVCPTTMIFVPCKDGVSHHPEEYCSPEDCANGTQALLEAVVSYDKLRASE
;
A
#
# COMPACT_ATOMS: atom_id res chain seq x y z
N MET A 1 -17.28 68.88 -24.77
CA MET A 1 -18.25 67.93 -25.36
C MET A 1 -17.69 66.53 -25.12
N VAL A 2 -18.38 65.55 -24.50
CA VAL A 2 -19.75 65.02 -24.73
C VAL A 2 -19.78 64.23 -26.05
N THR A 3 -20.05 62.92 -26.12
CA THR A 3 -20.31 61.85 -25.10
C THR A 3 -20.20 60.45 -25.76
N ASN A 4 -19.98 59.40 -24.96
CA ASN A 4 -20.50 58.01 -25.02
C ASN A 4 -20.51 57.19 -26.35
N GLY A 5 -20.36 55.86 -26.21
CA GLY A 5 -20.61 54.86 -27.27
C GLY A 5 -22.11 54.56 -27.52
N PRO A 6 -22.43 53.51 -28.29
CA PRO A 6 -22.68 52.22 -27.62
C PRO A 6 -22.28 50.95 -28.42
N THR A 7 -22.56 49.79 -27.83
CA THR A 7 -22.31 48.43 -28.34
C THR A 7 -23.49 47.84 -29.14
N LYS A 8 -23.21 46.83 -29.99
CA LYS A 8 -24.08 45.65 -30.18
C LYS A 8 -23.35 44.46 -30.82
N ALA A 9 -23.92 43.27 -30.66
CA ALA A 9 -23.37 41.97 -31.07
C ALA A 9 -24.11 41.40 -32.33
N PRO A 10 -23.64 40.30 -32.96
CA PRO A 10 -24.15 39.84 -34.26
C PRO A 10 -25.30 38.82 -34.16
N GLU A 11 -25.99 38.55 -35.27
CA GLU A 11 -26.90 37.40 -35.39
C GLU A 11 -26.99 36.85 -36.83
N LEU A 12 -27.54 35.64 -37.00
CA LEU A 12 -27.45 34.79 -38.20
C LEU A 12 -28.54 35.02 -39.27
N VAL A 13 -28.33 34.42 -40.45
CA VAL A 13 -29.43 33.95 -41.34
C VAL A 13 -29.23 32.45 -41.67
N GLN A 14 -30.35 31.73 -41.83
CA GLN A 14 -30.53 30.26 -41.91
C GLN A 14 -31.58 29.98 -43.07
N ILE A 15 -32.04 28.79 -43.51
CA ILE A 15 -32.16 27.40 -42.99
C ILE A 15 -32.11 26.36 -44.16
N GLY A 16 -31.31 25.29 -44.03
CA GLY A 16 -31.67 23.92 -44.47
C GLY A 16 -31.72 23.60 -45.98
N HIS A 17 -32.01 22.38 -46.46
CA HIS A 17 -32.31 21.04 -45.87
C HIS A 17 -32.35 19.97 -47.00
N VAL A 18 -32.20 18.63 -46.85
CA VAL A 18 -31.68 17.73 -45.77
C VAL A 18 -31.36 16.31 -46.35
N SER A 19 -30.36 15.58 -45.81
CA SER A 19 -30.13 14.10 -45.95
C SER A 19 -29.79 13.50 -47.35
N ILE A 20 -29.13 12.35 -47.54
CA ILE A 20 -29.11 11.06 -46.77
C ILE A 20 -27.72 10.38 -46.69
N LYS A 21 -27.46 9.79 -45.51
CA LYS A 21 -26.57 8.67 -45.09
C LYS A 21 -25.63 7.96 -46.11
N VAL A 22 -24.36 7.80 -45.68
CA VAL A 22 -23.60 6.53 -45.72
C VAL A 22 -23.03 6.28 -44.31
N ALA A 23 -22.76 5.02 -43.93
CA ALA A 23 -22.46 4.64 -42.55
C ALA A 23 -20.99 4.87 -42.14
N PHE A 24 -20.78 5.35 -40.90
CA PHE A 24 -19.51 5.22 -40.19
C PHE A 24 -19.46 3.86 -39.48
N THR A 25 -18.53 2.99 -39.89
CA THR A 25 -18.12 1.85 -39.07
C THR A 25 -17.27 2.35 -37.90
N ALA A 26 -17.91 2.58 -36.76
CA ALA A 26 -17.25 2.92 -35.51
C ALA A 26 -16.49 1.70 -34.94
N ALA A 27 -15.38 1.34 -35.59
CA ALA A 27 -14.37 0.43 -35.04
C ALA A 27 -13.56 1.15 -33.94
N ALA A 28 -14.26 1.64 -32.92
CA ALA A 28 -13.63 2.00 -31.67
C ALA A 28 -13.03 0.73 -31.07
N LEU A 29 -11.71 0.65 -31.05
CA LEU A 29 -10.97 -0.37 -30.32
C LEU A 29 -11.11 -0.09 -28.81
N PHE A 30 -12.32 -0.32 -28.30
CA PHE A 30 -12.49 -0.76 -26.93
C PHE A 30 -11.70 -2.05 -26.79
N THR A 31 -10.49 -1.95 -26.24
CA THR A 31 -9.94 -3.05 -25.46
C THR A 31 -10.93 -3.30 -24.33
N LEU A 32 -11.84 -4.24 -24.54
CA LEU A 32 -12.63 -4.85 -23.49
C LEU A 32 -11.64 -5.52 -22.53
N VAL A 33 -11.17 -4.74 -21.56
CA VAL A 33 -10.69 -5.25 -20.28
C VAL A 33 -11.94 -5.85 -19.64
N ALA A 34 -12.24 -7.09 -20.03
CA ALA A 34 -13.36 -7.83 -19.48
C ALA A 34 -13.18 -7.89 -17.96
N ALA A 35 -14.22 -7.48 -17.25
CA ALA A 35 -14.17 -7.37 -15.80
C ALA A 35 -14.07 -8.78 -15.20
N HIS A 36 -12.85 -9.10 -14.81
CA HIS A 36 -12.47 -10.40 -14.28
C HIS A 36 -12.17 -10.20 -12.80
N SER A 37 -13.15 -10.48 -11.94
CA SER A 37 -13.02 -10.24 -10.51
C SER A 37 -13.67 -11.34 -9.67
N ARG A 38 -13.01 -11.61 -8.55
CA ARG A 38 -13.24 -12.71 -7.62
C ARG A 38 -12.69 -12.29 -6.26
N ILE A 39 -13.08 -13.02 -5.23
CA ILE A 39 -12.48 -12.87 -3.90
C ILE A 39 -11.06 -13.49 -3.95
N THR A 40 -10.04 -12.70 -3.61
CA THR A 40 -8.65 -13.14 -3.51
C THR A 40 -8.41 -13.88 -2.20
N ASN A 41 -8.86 -13.28 -1.10
CA ASN A 41 -8.86 -13.83 0.24
C ASN A 41 -9.98 -13.19 1.07
N PHE A 42 -10.31 -13.83 2.17
CA PHE A 42 -11.20 -13.30 3.21
C PHE A 42 -10.54 -13.48 4.57
N VAL A 43 -10.97 -12.72 5.56
CA VAL A 43 -10.37 -12.73 6.90
C VAL A 43 -11.47 -12.83 7.96
N ILE A 44 -11.23 -13.68 8.95
CA ILE A 44 -12.08 -13.87 10.13
C ILE A 44 -11.17 -14.00 11.34
N ASP A 45 -11.39 -13.18 12.38
CA ASP A 45 -10.59 -13.18 13.62
C ASP A 45 -9.07 -13.17 13.38
N GLY A 46 -8.62 -12.27 12.50
CA GLY A 46 -7.22 -12.13 12.05
C GLY A 46 -6.71 -13.24 11.11
N ALA A 47 -7.32 -14.43 11.11
CA ALA A 47 -6.94 -15.53 10.22
C ALA A 47 -7.42 -15.27 8.78
N SER A 48 -6.49 -15.26 7.82
CA SER A 48 -6.82 -15.14 6.40
C SER A 48 -7.00 -16.49 5.72
N TYR A 49 -8.06 -16.60 4.93
CA TYR A 49 -8.46 -17.75 4.15
C TYR A 49 -8.41 -17.37 2.66
N ASN A 50 -7.74 -18.18 1.84
CA ASN A 50 -7.66 -17.93 0.41
C ASN A 50 -9.03 -18.12 -0.28
N GLY A 51 -9.38 -17.20 -1.16
CA GLY A 51 -10.43 -17.39 -2.15
C GLY A 51 -9.95 -18.31 -3.29
N TYR A 52 -10.87 -18.77 -4.12
CA TYR A 52 -10.53 -19.65 -5.24
C TYR A 52 -9.97 -18.87 -6.43
N ASN A 53 -9.02 -19.46 -7.17
CA ASN A 53 -8.46 -18.91 -8.40
C ASN A 53 -8.38 -19.99 -9.49
N ALA A 54 -9.34 -20.02 -10.41
CA ALA A 54 -9.41 -21.02 -11.48
C ALA A 54 -8.21 -21.00 -12.44
N LYS A 55 -7.41 -19.92 -12.44
CA LYS A 55 -6.20 -19.77 -13.28
C LYS A 55 -4.98 -20.49 -12.68
N VAL A 56 -5.07 -21.01 -11.45
CA VAL A 56 -3.98 -21.73 -10.75
C VAL A 56 -4.23 -23.25 -10.80
N PRO A 57 -3.42 -24.04 -11.55
CA PRO A 57 -3.65 -25.49 -11.71
C PRO A 57 -3.61 -26.28 -10.40
N ASN A 58 -2.77 -25.85 -9.46
CA ASN A 58 -2.58 -26.45 -8.14
C ASN A 58 -3.00 -25.46 -7.05
N ASN A 59 -4.27 -25.05 -7.03
CA ASN A 59 -4.81 -24.35 -5.85
C ASN A 59 -4.51 -25.17 -4.58
N PRO A 60 -4.03 -24.56 -3.48
CA PRO A 60 -3.95 -25.28 -2.21
C PRO A 60 -5.35 -25.77 -1.82
N LYS A 61 -5.46 -26.87 -1.05
CA LYS A 61 -6.76 -27.38 -0.61
C LYS A 61 -7.52 -26.30 0.17
N LEU A 62 -8.47 -25.64 -0.49
CA LEU A 62 -9.17 -24.53 0.12
C LEU A 62 -10.11 -25.04 1.20
N LEU A 63 -9.85 -24.60 2.41
CA LEU A 63 -10.58 -25.01 3.59
C LEU A 63 -12.05 -24.56 3.51
N ALA A 64 -12.35 -23.43 2.87
CA ALA A 64 -13.65 -22.78 2.98
C ALA A 64 -14.18 -22.06 1.73
N ALA A 65 -13.40 -21.79 0.68
CA ALA A 65 -13.90 -21.15 -0.55
C ALA A 65 -14.38 -22.17 -1.61
N TRP A 66 -15.55 -21.95 -2.17
CA TRP A 66 -16.11 -22.78 -3.26
C TRP A 66 -15.22 -22.68 -4.51
N SER A 67 -15.02 -23.81 -5.21
CA SER A 67 -14.24 -23.87 -6.45
C SER A 67 -15.12 -23.74 -7.68
N THR A 68 -14.56 -23.29 -8.81
CA THR A 68 -15.25 -23.20 -10.10
C THR A 68 -14.30 -23.55 -11.26
N THR A 69 -14.82 -24.07 -12.38
CA THR A 69 -14.02 -24.30 -13.60
C THR A 69 -13.88 -23.05 -14.49
N VAL A 70 -14.40 -21.91 -14.04
CA VAL A 70 -14.43 -20.64 -14.76
C VAL A 70 -13.09 -19.92 -14.66
N ASN A 71 -12.21 -20.11 -15.66
CA ASN A 71 -10.86 -19.56 -15.68
C ASN A 71 -10.74 -18.14 -16.28
N ASP A 72 -11.86 -17.49 -16.60
CA ASP A 72 -11.90 -16.07 -16.98
C ASP A 72 -12.00 -15.15 -15.74
N ASP A 73 -12.66 -15.58 -14.65
CA ASP A 73 -13.16 -14.78 -13.51
C ASP A 73 -14.33 -13.82 -13.87
N GLY A 74 -15.05 -14.11 -14.95
CA GLY A 74 -16.20 -13.34 -15.45
C GLY A 74 -17.56 -13.79 -14.88
N TRP A 75 -18.56 -12.93 -15.03
CA TRP A 75 -19.87 -12.98 -14.39
C TRP A 75 -20.77 -14.20 -14.71
N VAL A 76 -21.88 -14.29 -13.95
CA VAL A 76 -23.09 -15.05 -14.26
C VAL A 76 -24.10 -14.11 -14.94
N SER A 77 -24.62 -14.50 -16.11
CA SER A 77 -25.61 -13.72 -16.87
C SER A 77 -27.05 -13.90 -16.38
N THR A 78 -27.94 -13.00 -16.78
CA THR A 78 -29.40 -13.07 -16.55
C THR A 78 -30.04 -14.38 -17.05
N GLU A 79 -29.48 -14.97 -18.10
CA GLU A 79 -29.89 -16.27 -18.67
C GLU A 79 -29.70 -17.45 -17.69
N SER A 80 -28.85 -17.28 -16.67
CA SER A 80 -28.61 -18.30 -15.63
C SER A 80 -29.56 -18.21 -14.44
N TYR A 81 -30.50 -17.26 -14.43
CA TYR A 81 -31.56 -17.20 -13.41
C TYR A 81 -32.47 -18.43 -13.51
N GLY A 82 -33.02 -18.90 -12.38
CA GLY A 82 -33.67 -20.22 -12.30
C GLY A 82 -32.71 -21.41 -12.30
N GLY A 83 -31.46 -21.23 -12.75
CA GLY A 83 -30.46 -22.29 -12.89
C GLY A 83 -29.47 -22.41 -11.72
N PRO A 84 -28.64 -23.47 -11.70
CA PRO A 84 -27.68 -23.75 -10.62
C PRO A 84 -26.46 -22.80 -10.59
N ASN A 85 -26.28 -21.94 -11.59
CA ASN A 85 -25.10 -21.07 -11.73
C ASN A 85 -25.22 -19.76 -10.94
N ILE A 86 -26.41 -19.20 -10.77
CA ILE A 86 -26.63 -17.95 -10.00
C ILE A 86 -26.41 -18.13 -8.49
N VAL A 87 -26.47 -19.38 -8.02
CA VAL A 87 -26.34 -19.76 -6.60
C VAL A 87 -24.97 -19.36 -6.04
N CYS A 88 -23.89 -19.86 -6.62
CA CYS A 88 -22.52 -19.78 -6.07
C CYS A 88 -21.44 -19.66 -7.16
N HIS A 89 -21.78 -19.08 -8.33
CA HIS A 89 -21.00 -19.02 -9.58
C HIS A 89 -21.25 -20.18 -10.57
N ARG A 90 -20.93 -19.92 -11.85
CA ARG A 90 -21.01 -20.92 -12.93
C ARG A 90 -20.14 -22.13 -12.55
N ASN A 91 -20.65 -23.35 -12.76
CA ASN A 91 -19.95 -24.61 -12.45
C ASN A 91 -19.40 -24.75 -11.01
N ALA A 92 -19.87 -23.96 -10.04
CA ALA A 92 -19.27 -23.95 -8.71
C ALA A 92 -19.58 -25.21 -7.87
N THR A 93 -18.61 -25.63 -7.05
CA THR A 93 -18.66 -26.81 -6.18
C THR A 93 -18.09 -26.53 -4.78
N ASN A 94 -18.55 -27.32 -3.80
CA ASN A 94 -18.32 -27.15 -2.37
C ASN A 94 -16.83 -27.30 -1.99
N PRO A 95 -16.32 -26.57 -0.97
CA PRO A 95 -15.00 -26.78 -0.39
C PRO A 95 -14.96 -28.02 0.53
N ALA A 96 -13.76 -28.42 0.91
CA ALA A 96 -13.52 -29.58 1.78
C ALA A 96 -13.65 -29.27 3.31
N GLY A 97 -14.29 -28.15 3.68
CA GLY A 97 -14.42 -27.72 5.08
C GLY A 97 -15.23 -26.43 5.24
N HIS A 98 -14.88 -25.66 6.27
CA HIS A 98 -15.50 -24.39 6.70
C HIS A 98 -14.50 -23.52 7.46
N ALA A 99 -14.73 -22.21 7.50
CA ALA A 99 -14.04 -21.28 8.38
C ALA A 99 -14.90 -20.97 9.63
N PRO A 100 -14.38 -21.10 10.87
CA PRO A 100 -15.13 -20.73 12.07
C PRO A 100 -15.28 -19.21 12.21
N VAL A 101 -16.42 -18.75 12.73
CA VAL A 101 -16.74 -17.34 13.02
C VAL A 101 -17.75 -17.28 14.17
N ALA A 102 -17.66 -16.34 15.12
CA ALA A 102 -18.71 -16.20 16.13
C ALA A 102 -19.89 -15.37 15.61
N ALA A 103 -21.10 -15.67 16.10
CA ALA A 103 -22.26 -14.86 15.81
C ALA A 103 -22.11 -13.46 16.44
N GLY A 104 -22.04 -12.43 15.58
CA GLY A 104 -21.73 -11.06 15.96
C GLY A 104 -20.37 -10.57 15.44
N ASP A 105 -19.50 -11.46 14.98
CA ASP A 105 -18.21 -11.08 14.40
C ASP A 105 -18.34 -10.58 12.95
N THR A 106 -17.25 -10.04 12.42
CA THR A 106 -17.14 -9.52 11.06
C THR A 106 -16.23 -10.37 10.18
N ILE A 107 -16.66 -10.61 8.94
CA ILE A 107 -15.85 -11.20 7.87
C ILE A 107 -15.55 -10.11 6.84
N ALA A 108 -14.30 -10.02 6.38
CA ALA A 108 -13.94 -9.20 5.22
C ALA A 108 -13.71 -10.05 3.97
N PHE A 109 -14.00 -9.46 2.82
CA PHE A 109 -13.69 -9.99 1.51
C PHE A 109 -12.80 -9.00 0.77
N GLN A 110 -11.63 -9.45 0.32
CA GLN A 110 -10.76 -8.71 -0.58
C GLN A 110 -11.01 -9.19 -2.01
N TRP A 111 -11.41 -8.29 -2.90
CA TRP A 111 -11.62 -8.60 -4.32
C TRP A 111 -10.35 -8.34 -5.15
N GLN A 112 -10.23 -9.01 -6.29
CA GLN A 112 -9.12 -8.85 -7.24
C GLN A 112 -9.30 -7.57 -8.09
N GLY A 113 -9.38 -6.42 -7.41
CA GLY A 113 -9.76 -5.16 -8.03
C GLY A 113 -11.22 -5.14 -8.49
N TRP A 114 -11.68 -3.97 -8.93
CA TRP A 114 -13.00 -3.78 -9.51
C TRP A 114 -12.96 -2.59 -10.48
N PRO A 115 -13.36 -2.71 -11.76
CA PRO A 115 -13.24 -1.61 -12.72
C PRO A 115 -14.16 -0.43 -12.39
N GLU A 116 -13.63 0.79 -12.52
CA GLU A 116 -14.33 2.07 -12.23
C GLU A 116 -15.60 2.33 -13.04
N SER A 117 -15.91 1.50 -14.04
CA SER A 117 -17.14 1.54 -14.84
C SER A 117 -18.26 0.62 -14.34
N HIS A 118 -17.98 -0.24 -13.34
CA HIS A 118 -18.85 -1.36 -12.94
C HIS A 118 -19.70 -1.03 -11.71
N HIS A 119 -20.53 0.01 -11.81
CA HIS A 119 -21.39 0.46 -10.71
C HIS A 119 -22.60 -0.45 -10.48
N GLY A 120 -23.10 -0.47 -9.24
CA GLY A 120 -24.21 -1.31 -8.77
C GLY A 120 -24.07 -1.77 -7.31
N PRO A 121 -25.00 -2.59 -6.80
CA PRO A 121 -25.04 -2.99 -5.39
C PRO A 121 -23.99 -4.05 -5.01
N VAL A 122 -23.68 -4.09 -3.72
CA VAL A 122 -22.92 -5.16 -3.06
C VAL A 122 -23.83 -5.82 -2.03
N VAL A 123 -23.92 -7.14 -2.05
CA VAL A 123 -24.94 -7.91 -1.30
C VAL A 123 -24.34 -9.18 -0.70
N THR A 124 -24.73 -9.52 0.53
CA THR A 124 -24.28 -10.74 1.21
C THR A 124 -25.43 -11.51 1.85
N HIS A 125 -25.40 -12.83 1.69
CA HIS A 125 -26.46 -13.74 2.08
C HIS A 125 -25.90 -14.92 2.90
N LEU A 126 -26.75 -15.53 3.73
CA LEU A 126 -26.50 -16.82 4.39
C LEU A 126 -27.58 -17.84 4.01
N ALA A 127 -27.18 -19.10 3.81
CA ALA A 127 -28.07 -20.26 3.75
C ALA A 127 -27.60 -21.33 4.74
N TYR A 128 -28.51 -21.92 5.52
CA TYR A 128 -28.20 -22.92 6.54
C TYR A 128 -28.08 -24.32 5.93
N CYS A 129 -27.02 -25.05 6.26
CA CYS A 129 -26.81 -26.43 5.83
C CYS A 129 -27.22 -27.44 6.92
N GLY A 130 -27.01 -27.11 8.20
CA GLY A 130 -27.32 -27.98 9.32
C GLY A 130 -26.48 -27.70 10.57
N SER A 131 -26.68 -28.51 11.60
CA SER A 131 -25.90 -28.49 12.85
C SER A 131 -24.71 -29.46 12.86
N GLU A 132 -24.59 -30.34 11.86
CA GLU A 132 -23.56 -31.37 11.79
C GLU A 132 -22.38 -30.97 10.90
N ARG A 133 -21.18 -31.34 11.32
CA ARG A 133 -19.92 -31.04 10.61
C ARG A 133 -19.87 -31.83 9.30
N GLY A 134 -19.57 -31.17 8.18
CA GLY A 134 -19.65 -31.78 6.85
C GLY A 134 -20.93 -31.45 6.06
N SER A 135 -21.90 -30.77 6.68
CA SER A 135 -23.20 -30.49 6.05
C SER A 135 -23.12 -29.48 4.91
N CYS A 136 -22.26 -28.45 4.94
CA CYS A 136 -22.07 -27.54 3.79
C CYS A 136 -21.07 -28.09 2.76
N GLU A 137 -20.21 -29.00 3.17
CA GLU A 137 -19.21 -29.67 2.34
C GLU A 137 -19.85 -30.69 1.38
N THR A 138 -21.11 -31.06 1.63
CA THR A 138 -21.88 -32.04 0.85
C THR A 138 -23.25 -31.55 0.37
N VAL A 139 -23.68 -30.32 0.72
CA VAL A 139 -25.00 -29.78 0.34
C VAL A 139 -25.17 -29.61 -1.17
N GLU A 140 -26.32 -30.04 -1.68
CA GLU A 140 -26.73 -29.78 -3.07
C GLU A 140 -27.06 -28.27 -3.21
N LYS A 141 -26.20 -27.51 -3.89
CA LYS A 141 -26.28 -26.03 -3.91
C LYS A 141 -27.64 -25.47 -4.34
N THR A 142 -28.35 -26.18 -5.21
CA THR A 142 -29.70 -25.89 -5.70
C THR A 142 -30.79 -25.92 -4.62
N THR A 143 -30.54 -26.56 -3.48
CA THR A 143 -31.45 -26.61 -2.31
C THR A 143 -31.23 -25.47 -1.31
N LEU A 144 -30.09 -24.78 -1.37
CA LEU A 144 -29.73 -23.70 -0.45
C LEU A 144 -30.76 -22.58 -0.50
N SER A 145 -31.31 -22.21 0.66
CA SER A 145 -32.28 -21.14 0.81
C SER A 145 -31.66 -19.98 1.58
N PHE A 146 -31.44 -18.87 0.87
CA PHE A 146 -30.64 -17.72 1.28
C PHE A 146 -31.48 -16.56 1.80
N PHE A 147 -31.09 -15.97 2.93
CA PHE A 147 -31.57 -14.67 3.40
C PHE A 147 -30.44 -13.65 3.37
N ALA A 148 -30.73 -12.39 3.05
CA ALA A 148 -29.72 -11.34 3.05
C ALA A 148 -29.35 -10.91 4.49
N ILE A 149 -28.07 -10.62 4.71
CA ILE A 149 -27.53 -10.10 5.98
C ILE A 149 -26.81 -8.76 5.82
N ASP A 150 -26.43 -8.40 4.59
CA ASP A 150 -25.96 -7.07 4.24
C ASP A 150 -26.38 -6.76 2.79
N ASN A 151 -26.84 -5.54 2.52
CA ASN A 151 -27.15 -5.08 1.17
C ASN A 151 -27.01 -3.56 1.09
N VAL A 152 -26.20 -3.08 0.14
CA VAL A 152 -26.01 -1.66 -0.13
C VAL A 152 -26.10 -1.44 -1.64
N GLY A 153 -26.79 -0.39 -2.07
CA GLY A 153 -27.05 -0.06 -3.47
C GLY A 153 -26.52 1.31 -3.85
N LEU A 154 -27.38 2.14 -4.43
CA LEU A 154 -27.16 3.58 -4.59
C LEU A 154 -27.16 4.26 -3.21
N ILE A 155 -26.14 5.08 -2.95
CA ILE A 155 -25.89 5.75 -1.65
C ILE A 155 -26.21 7.25 -1.76
N ASP A 156 -25.72 7.92 -2.80
CA ASP A 156 -26.07 9.31 -3.13
C ASP A 156 -26.47 9.39 -4.62
N PRO A 157 -27.71 9.79 -4.97
CA PRO A 157 -28.15 9.95 -6.36
C PRO A 157 -27.70 11.26 -7.03
N ASN A 158 -27.12 12.21 -6.29
CA ASN A 158 -26.86 13.58 -6.76
C ASN A 158 -25.36 13.89 -6.99
N ASN A 159 -24.47 13.05 -6.45
CA ASN A 159 -23.02 13.19 -6.55
C ASN A 159 -22.44 11.97 -7.28
N ASN A 160 -21.29 12.09 -7.92
CA ASN A 160 -20.67 11.01 -8.69
C ASN A 160 -19.35 10.56 -8.04
N ALA A 161 -19.08 9.26 -8.05
CA ALA A 161 -17.79 8.72 -7.58
C ALA A 161 -16.64 8.92 -8.59
N THR A 162 -16.94 9.09 -9.88
CA THR A 162 -15.98 9.24 -10.97
C THR A 162 -16.50 10.20 -12.05
N GLU A 163 -15.62 10.65 -12.96
CA GLU A 163 -16.00 11.52 -14.09
C GLU A 163 -16.63 10.77 -15.28
N PHE A 164 -16.80 9.44 -15.20
CA PHE A 164 -17.26 8.63 -16.34
C PHE A 164 -18.73 8.84 -16.66
N ALA A 165 -19.01 9.40 -17.85
CA ALA A 165 -20.35 9.73 -18.34
C ALA A 165 -21.34 8.54 -18.51
N THR A 166 -20.92 7.31 -18.24
CA THR A 166 -21.74 6.09 -18.35
C THR A 166 -22.61 5.80 -17.13
N ALA A 167 -22.32 6.43 -15.99
CA ALA A 167 -23.03 6.26 -14.73
C ALA A 167 -23.14 7.58 -13.96
N ARG A 168 -24.07 7.62 -13.02
CA ARG A 168 -24.27 8.70 -12.04
C ARG A 168 -24.44 8.11 -10.66
N GLY A 169 -24.31 8.94 -9.65
CA GLY A 169 -24.47 8.54 -8.26
C GLY A 169 -23.18 7.97 -7.64
N ILE A 170 -23.21 7.78 -6.33
CA ILE A 170 -22.25 6.99 -5.58
C ILE A 170 -22.92 5.67 -5.21
N TRP A 171 -22.32 4.54 -5.58
CA TRP A 171 -22.81 3.18 -5.37
C TRP A 171 -21.97 2.41 -4.35
N ALA A 172 -22.51 1.30 -3.85
CA ALA A 172 -21.79 0.36 -3.00
C ALA A 172 -20.48 -0.15 -3.62
N SER A 173 -20.48 -0.42 -4.92
CA SER A 173 -19.29 -0.78 -5.69
C SER A 173 -18.21 0.32 -5.72
N ASP A 174 -18.61 1.59 -5.69
CA ASP A 174 -17.67 2.72 -5.64
C ASP A 174 -17.02 2.81 -4.26
N VAL A 175 -17.80 2.58 -3.20
CA VAL A 175 -17.29 2.46 -1.82
C VAL A 175 -16.41 1.21 -1.68
N LEU A 176 -16.70 0.13 -2.38
CA LEU A 176 -15.83 -1.06 -2.45
C LEU A 176 -14.49 -0.72 -3.13
N ILE A 177 -14.49 -0.01 -4.25
CA ILE A 177 -13.27 0.50 -4.91
C ILE A 177 -12.47 1.38 -3.94
N GLN A 178 -13.10 2.38 -3.33
CA GLN A 178 -12.47 3.33 -2.40
C GLN A 178 -11.86 2.64 -1.16
N ASN A 179 -12.42 1.51 -0.71
CA ASN A 179 -11.83 0.67 0.33
C ASN A 179 -10.79 -0.34 -0.23
N ASN A 180 -10.04 0.02 -1.27
CA ASN A 180 -9.06 -0.85 -1.95
C ASN A 180 -9.66 -2.21 -2.38
N ALA A 181 -10.81 -2.19 -3.06
CA ALA A 181 -11.57 -3.36 -3.47
C ALA A 181 -11.97 -4.32 -2.32
N SER A 182 -12.24 -3.80 -1.11
CA SER A 182 -12.65 -4.60 0.06
C SER A 182 -14.05 -4.29 0.58
N TRP A 183 -14.68 -5.28 1.20
CA TRP A 183 -16.01 -5.19 1.81
C TRP A 183 -16.10 -6.04 3.08
N VAL A 184 -16.94 -5.65 4.04
CA VAL A 184 -17.15 -6.41 5.28
C VAL A 184 -18.60 -6.53 5.68
N VAL A 185 -18.90 -7.66 6.31
CA VAL A 185 -20.22 -8.11 6.70
C VAL A 185 -20.18 -8.60 8.14
N GLN A 186 -21.16 -8.21 8.96
CA GLN A 186 -21.34 -8.77 10.31
C GLN A 186 -22.23 -10.02 10.25
N ILE A 187 -21.76 -11.14 10.81
CA ILE A 187 -22.61 -12.31 11.06
C ILE A 187 -23.67 -11.90 12.11
N PRO A 188 -24.97 -12.07 11.86
CA PRO A 188 -25.99 -11.54 12.77
C PRO A 188 -25.91 -12.16 14.18
N PRO A 189 -25.84 -11.37 15.27
CA PRO A 189 -25.51 -11.87 16.61
C PRO A 189 -26.58 -12.77 17.25
N LYS A 190 -27.78 -12.86 16.66
CA LYS A 190 -28.87 -13.74 17.11
C LYS A 190 -29.04 -15.00 16.28
N ILE A 191 -28.28 -15.17 15.19
CA ILE A 191 -28.38 -16.34 14.32
C ILE A 191 -28.05 -17.61 15.11
N ALA A 192 -28.69 -18.72 14.76
CA ALA A 192 -28.41 -20.01 15.37
C ALA A 192 -26.97 -20.50 15.04
N PRO A 193 -26.30 -21.21 15.97
CA PRO A 193 -25.03 -21.87 15.65
C PRO A 193 -25.22 -23.04 14.67
N GLY A 194 -24.17 -23.33 13.90
CA GLY A 194 -24.12 -24.41 12.91
C GLY A 194 -23.39 -23.99 11.63
N TYR A 195 -23.62 -24.73 10.55
CA TYR A 195 -22.89 -24.57 9.30
C TYR A 195 -23.74 -23.85 8.25
N TYR A 196 -23.15 -22.85 7.59
CA TYR A 196 -23.79 -22.00 6.61
C TYR A 196 -22.93 -21.85 5.35
N VAL A 197 -23.58 -21.77 4.19
CA VAL A 197 -22.97 -21.18 3.00
C VAL A 197 -23.22 -19.67 3.05
N LEU A 198 -22.14 -18.88 3.04
CA LEU A 198 -22.19 -17.44 2.86
C LEU A 198 -21.95 -17.14 1.38
N ARG A 199 -22.83 -16.34 0.77
CA ARG A 199 -22.78 -15.90 -0.62
C ARG A 199 -22.58 -14.38 -0.66
N HIS A 200 -21.38 -13.93 -0.99
CA HIS A 200 -21.03 -12.52 -1.17
C HIS A 200 -20.96 -12.20 -2.67
N GLU A 201 -21.52 -11.06 -3.09
CA GLU A 201 -21.73 -10.73 -4.50
C GLU A 201 -21.64 -9.24 -4.76
N ILE A 202 -21.05 -8.88 -5.89
CA ILE A 202 -21.21 -7.57 -6.54
C ILE A 202 -22.09 -7.78 -7.77
N VAL A 203 -23.05 -6.87 -8.01
CA VAL A 203 -23.87 -6.86 -9.22
C VAL A 203 -23.57 -5.62 -10.03
N ALA A 204 -23.06 -5.77 -11.25
CA ALA A 204 -22.74 -4.63 -12.12
C ALA A 204 -23.91 -4.30 -13.05
N LEU A 205 -24.32 -3.03 -13.07
CA LEU A 205 -25.51 -2.53 -13.76
C LEU A 205 -25.19 -1.75 -15.04
N HIS A 206 -23.93 -1.63 -15.43
CA HIS A 206 -23.48 -0.83 -16.58
C HIS A 206 -24.13 -1.23 -17.92
N PHE A 207 -24.61 -2.47 -18.05
CA PHE A 207 -25.43 -2.94 -19.18
C PHE A 207 -26.88 -3.33 -18.82
N ALA A 208 -27.34 -3.10 -17.59
CA ALA A 208 -28.67 -3.50 -17.10
C ALA A 208 -29.82 -3.00 -17.98
N ARG A 209 -29.73 -1.77 -18.48
CA ARG A 209 -30.71 -1.12 -19.37
C ARG A 209 -30.79 -1.70 -20.78
N TYR A 210 -29.80 -2.48 -21.24
CA TYR A 210 -29.73 -2.94 -22.63
C TYR A 210 -30.38 -4.33 -22.77
N PRO A 211 -31.43 -4.48 -23.59
CA PRO A 211 -32.06 -5.77 -23.84
C PRO A 211 -31.05 -6.81 -24.35
N GLY A 212 -31.06 -8.00 -23.74
CA GLY A 212 -30.13 -9.08 -24.08
C GLY A 212 -28.73 -8.97 -23.46
N GLN A 213 -28.43 -7.94 -22.68
CA GLN A 213 -27.17 -7.84 -21.91
C GLN A 213 -27.45 -7.94 -20.41
N GLY A 214 -28.28 -7.04 -19.87
CA GLY A 214 -28.76 -7.09 -18.49
C GLY A 214 -27.68 -6.88 -17.41
N ALA A 215 -28.05 -7.19 -16.17
CA ALA A 215 -27.14 -7.12 -15.03
C ALA A 215 -26.12 -8.28 -15.03
N GLN A 216 -24.90 -8.00 -14.57
CA GLN A 216 -23.84 -8.99 -14.42
C GLN A 216 -23.65 -9.35 -12.94
N HIS A 217 -23.73 -10.64 -12.62
CA HIS A 217 -23.63 -11.14 -11.26
C HIS A 217 -22.27 -11.78 -10.98
N TYR A 218 -21.60 -11.37 -9.90
CA TYR A 218 -20.32 -11.94 -9.47
C TYR A 218 -20.44 -12.66 -8.11
N PRO A 219 -21.24 -13.74 -7.98
CA PRO A 219 -21.44 -14.42 -6.71
C PRO A 219 -20.28 -15.34 -6.36
N GLN A 220 -19.73 -15.16 -5.17
CA GLN A 220 -18.65 -15.99 -4.61
C GLN A 220 -19.12 -16.58 -3.28
N CYS A 221 -18.96 -17.89 -3.11
CA CYS A 221 -19.44 -18.61 -1.92
C CYS A 221 -18.30 -19.12 -1.04
N ILE A 222 -18.52 -19.05 0.27
CA ILE A 222 -17.68 -19.69 1.28
C ILE A 222 -18.52 -20.53 2.26
N ASN A 223 -17.94 -21.57 2.82
CA ASN A 223 -18.51 -22.32 3.94
C ASN A 223 -18.02 -21.71 5.26
N ILE A 224 -18.94 -21.42 6.18
CA ILE A 224 -18.62 -20.96 7.53
C ILE A 224 -19.28 -21.85 8.59
N GLN A 225 -18.62 -21.97 9.74
CA GLN A 225 -19.21 -22.50 10.97
C GLN A 225 -19.48 -21.34 11.91
N VAL A 226 -20.76 -21.01 12.12
CA VAL A 226 -21.15 -20.02 13.12
C VAL A 226 -21.13 -20.64 14.51
N THR A 227 -20.37 -20.03 15.42
CA THR A 227 -20.25 -20.42 16.83
C THR A 227 -20.96 -19.41 17.74
N GLY A 228 -21.46 -19.87 18.89
CA GLY A 228 -22.27 -19.03 19.79
C GLY A 228 -23.58 -18.56 19.15
N GLY A 229 -24.04 -17.35 19.51
CA GLY A 229 -25.22 -16.71 18.92
C GLY A 229 -26.53 -16.94 19.66
N GLY A 230 -27.62 -16.99 18.90
CA GLY A 230 -28.98 -17.10 19.41
C GLY A 230 -29.70 -18.34 18.89
N GLY A 231 -31.01 -18.20 18.63
CA GLY A 231 -31.86 -19.27 18.10
C GLY A 231 -32.41 -18.99 16.71
N ASP A 232 -32.12 -17.83 16.12
CA ASP A 232 -32.83 -17.34 14.94
C ASP A 232 -32.44 -18.15 13.69
N ARG A 233 -33.47 -18.64 12.97
CA ARG A 233 -33.35 -19.34 11.68
C ARG A 233 -34.26 -18.64 10.67
N PRO A 234 -33.80 -17.54 10.02
CA PRO A 234 -34.61 -16.76 9.10
C PRO A 234 -35.02 -17.59 7.87
N THR A 235 -36.23 -17.36 7.36
CA THR A 235 -36.70 -18.00 6.14
C THR A 235 -35.96 -17.42 4.93
N GLY A 236 -35.25 -18.26 4.18
CA GLY A 236 -34.52 -17.87 2.98
C GLY A 236 -35.29 -18.10 1.68
N THR A 237 -34.84 -17.44 0.62
CA THR A 237 -35.26 -17.67 -0.77
C THR A 237 -34.32 -18.68 -1.43
N LEU A 238 -34.87 -19.69 -2.11
CA LEU A 238 -34.08 -20.71 -2.81
C LEU A 238 -33.08 -20.07 -3.78
N GLY A 239 -31.82 -20.52 -3.79
CA GLY A 239 -30.72 -19.89 -4.55
C GLY A 239 -31.01 -19.68 -6.04
N THR A 240 -31.71 -20.62 -6.66
CA THR A 240 -32.16 -20.53 -8.07
C THR A 240 -33.20 -19.44 -8.33
N ARG A 241 -33.90 -18.99 -7.29
CA ARG A 241 -34.99 -18.00 -7.33
C ARG A 241 -34.59 -16.66 -6.69
N LEU A 242 -33.30 -16.43 -6.43
CA LEU A 242 -32.80 -15.16 -5.88
C LEU A 242 -33.11 -13.95 -6.77
N TYR A 243 -33.11 -14.12 -8.09
CA TYR A 243 -33.32 -13.05 -9.08
C TYR A 243 -34.23 -13.49 -10.22
N GLN A 244 -35.00 -12.56 -10.76
CA GLN A 244 -35.86 -12.73 -11.94
C GLN A 244 -35.48 -11.75 -13.08
N PRO A 245 -35.63 -12.10 -14.37
CA PRO A 245 -35.06 -11.33 -15.49
C PRO A 245 -35.62 -9.90 -15.71
N ALA A 246 -36.62 -9.49 -14.94
CA ALA A 246 -37.29 -8.20 -15.05
C ALA A 246 -37.49 -7.52 -13.67
N GLU A 247 -36.66 -7.86 -12.68
CA GLU A 247 -36.62 -7.09 -11.43
C GLU A 247 -36.12 -5.66 -11.68
N GLU A 248 -36.84 -4.70 -11.13
CA GLU A 248 -36.60 -3.26 -11.17
C GLU A 248 -35.12 -2.87 -10.91
N GLY A 249 -34.48 -3.51 -9.94
CA GLY A 249 -33.06 -3.28 -9.60
C GLY A 249 -32.03 -3.89 -10.55
N LEU A 250 -32.46 -4.77 -11.48
CA LEU A 250 -31.61 -5.50 -12.43
C LEU A 250 -31.76 -5.03 -13.88
N VAL A 251 -32.75 -4.17 -14.15
CA VAL A 251 -32.97 -3.47 -15.43
C VAL A 251 -32.76 -1.95 -15.32
N TYR A 252 -32.27 -1.49 -14.17
CA TYR A 252 -32.12 -0.08 -13.80
C TYR A 252 -31.06 0.64 -14.66
N ASP A 253 -31.41 1.79 -15.24
CA ASP A 253 -30.45 2.65 -15.95
C ASP A 253 -29.64 3.53 -14.99
N ILE A 254 -28.35 3.24 -14.84
CA ILE A 254 -27.45 4.03 -13.99
C ILE A 254 -27.01 5.38 -14.60
N SER A 255 -27.40 5.72 -15.84
CA SER A 255 -27.01 6.96 -16.54
C SER A 255 -28.09 8.07 -16.56
N GLN A 256 -29.34 7.71 -16.22
CA GLN A 256 -30.50 8.60 -16.29
C GLN A 256 -30.42 9.78 -15.31
N SER A 257 -31.13 10.87 -15.62
CA SER A 257 -31.02 12.14 -14.88
C SER A 257 -32.39 12.78 -14.64
N PRO A 258 -32.81 13.02 -13.38
CA PRO A 258 -32.19 12.53 -12.14
C PRO A 258 -32.26 11.00 -12.02
N LEU A 259 -31.47 10.43 -11.10
CA LEU A 259 -31.61 9.02 -10.74
C LEU A 259 -32.89 8.80 -9.92
N PRO A 260 -33.83 7.91 -10.33
CA PRO A 260 -34.97 7.52 -9.51
C PRO A 260 -34.50 6.62 -8.34
N PRO A 261 -35.32 6.43 -7.28
CA PRO A 261 -34.97 5.56 -6.16
C PRO A 261 -34.51 4.17 -6.60
N TYR A 262 -33.32 3.74 -6.18
CA TYR A 262 -32.82 2.40 -6.50
C TYR A 262 -33.38 1.36 -5.53
N LYS A 263 -33.93 0.28 -6.09
CA LYS A 263 -34.40 -0.88 -5.33
C LYS A 263 -33.37 -1.99 -5.43
N ILE A 264 -32.76 -2.33 -4.29
CA ILE A 264 -31.77 -3.41 -4.23
C ILE A 264 -32.48 -4.75 -4.54
N PRO A 265 -31.98 -5.56 -5.49
CA PRO A 265 -32.58 -6.82 -5.91
C PRO A 265 -32.32 -7.94 -4.90
N GLY A 266 -33.09 -9.03 -5.00
CA GLY A 266 -32.92 -10.21 -4.15
C GLY A 266 -33.80 -10.25 -2.89
N PRO A 267 -33.49 -11.16 -1.94
CA PRO A 267 -34.33 -11.41 -0.78
C PRO A 267 -34.23 -10.29 0.27
N THR A 268 -35.32 -10.07 1.00
CA THR A 268 -35.37 -9.14 2.13
C THR A 268 -34.29 -9.45 3.16
N VAL A 269 -33.66 -8.41 3.70
CA VAL A 269 -32.67 -8.52 4.79
C VAL A 269 -33.34 -9.07 6.04
N TYR A 270 -32.69 -10.01 6.70
CA TYR A 270 -33.10 -10.48 8.03
C TYR A 270 -33.01 -9.34 9.05
N THR A 271 -34.09 -9.10 9.79
CA THR A 271 -34.26 -7.95 10.70
C THR A 271 -33.30 -7.90 11.90
N GLY A 272 -32.58 -8.99 12.19
CA GLY A 272 -31.50 -9.01 13.19
C GLY A 272 -30.09 -8.80 12.62
N ALA A 273 -29.95 -8.62 11.31
CA ALA A 273 -28.70 -8.24 10.67
C ALA A 273 -28.48 -6.72 10.71
N LYS A 274 -27.28 -6.27 10.32
CA LYS A 274 -26.95 -4.83 10.19
C LYS A 274 -26.36 -4.60 8.81
N THR A 275 -27.05 -3.78 8.00
CA THR A 275 -26.55 -3.34 6.71
C THR A 275 -25.54 -2.22 6.89
N PHE A 276 -24.33 -2.38 6.36
CA PHE A 276 -23.22 -1.44 6.55
C PHE A 276 -23.10 -0.46 5.37
N ALA A 277 -24.12 0.41 5.23
CA ALA A 277 -24.10 1.52 4.26
C ALA A 277 -22.87 2.42 4.48
N ALA A 278 -22.51 2.70 5.73
CA ALA A 278 -21.17 3.14 6.07
C ALA A 278 -20.26 1.90 6.18
N GLN A 279 -19.38 1.69 5.20
CA GLN A 279 -18.32 0.66 5.22
C GLN A 279 -17.20 0.93 6.25
N THR A 280 -17.58 1.51 7.39
CA THR A 280 -17.04 1.21 8.73
C THR A 280 -16.85 -0.28 8.99
N GLY A 281 -17.54 -1.15 8.23
CA GLY A 281 -17.23 -2.56 8.06
C GLY A 281 -15.84 -2.81 7.47
N ALA A 282 -15.55 -2.40 6.23
CA ALA A 282 -14.21 -2.60 5.63
C ALA A 282 -13.13 -1.96 6.52
N ARG A 283 -13.43 -0.74 6.98
CA ARG A 283 -12.73 -0.04 8.06
C ARG A 283 -12.60 -0.83 9.37
N ARG A 284 -13.39 -1.88 9.62
CA ARG A 284 -13.38 -2.72 10.84
C ARG A 284 -12.56 -3.98 10.72
N LEU A 285 -12.33 -4.52 9.52
CA LEU A 285 -11.28 -5.52 9.37
C LEU A 285 -9.92 -4.88 9.09
N THR A 286 -9.90 -3.67 8.53
CA THR A 286 -8.74 -2.81 8.81
C THR A 286 -8.67 -2.46 10.31
N ASN A 287 -9.72 -2.53 11.16
CA ASN A 287 -9.57 -2.49 12.63
C ASN A 287 -9.24 -3.84 13.31
N LEU A 288 -8.81 -4.85 12.54
CA LEU A 288 -7.88 -5.88 13.03
C LEU A 288 -6.42 -5.54 12.62
N LEU A 289 -6.20 -4.34 12.09
CA LEU A 289 -4.94 -3.77 11.58
C LEU A 289 -4.80 -2.25 11.90
N ASN A 290 -5.73 -1.67 12.66
CA ASN A 290 -5.94 -0.25 12.95
C ASN A 290 -6.64 -0.15 14.33
N GLY A 291 -6.49 0.99 14.99
CA GLY A 291 -7.13 1.28 16.28
C GLY A 291 -8.54 1.89 16.21
N ARG A 292 -8.87 2.75 17.18
CA ARG A 292 -10.22 3.32 17.40
C ARG A 292 -10.33 4.83 17.17
N GLY A 293 -9.21 5.53 16.96
CA GLY A 293 -9.11 6.96 16.76
C GLY A 293 -8.61 7.36 15.36
N ALA A 294 -8.48 8.67 15.13
CA ALA A 294 -8.01 9.25 13.87
C ALA A 294 -6.49 9.13 13.63
N THR A 295 -5.80 8.37 14.49
CA THR A 295 -4.34 8.38 14.68
C THR A 295 -3.70 7.00 14.59
N GLU A 296 -4.46 5.97 14.17
CA GLU A 296 -4.07 4.56 14.27
C GLU A 296 -4.32 3.81 12.94
N ILE A 297 -3.83 4.36 11.82
CA ILE A 297 -3.83 3.74 10.48
C ILE A 297 -2.48 3.96 9.77
N GLY A 298 -2.12 3.08 8.84
CA GLY A 298 -0.90 3.20 8.00
C GLY A 298 -1.15 3.74 6.59
N MET A 299 -0.13 3.62 5.73
CA MET A 299 -0.17 3.90 4.30
C MET A 299 0.52 2.78 3.49
N ALA A 300 0.09 2.60 2.25
CA ALA A 300 0.62 1.59 1.33
C ALA A 300 0.78 2.20 -0.08
N ARG A 301 1.72 3.13 -0.22
CA ARG A 301 1.94 3.96 -1.41
C ARG A 301 3.33 3.68 -1.98
N LEU A 302 3.49 2.51 -2.58
CA LEU A 302 4.74 2.06 -3.18
C LEU A 302 5.23 3.01 -4.29
N ALA A 303 6.55 3.17 -4.41
CA ALA A 303 7.18 4.07 -5.36
C ALA A 303 6.70 3.85 -6.81
N LEU A 304 6.43 4.96 -7.50
CA LEU A 304 5.99 5.02 -8.89
C LEU A 304 4.72 4.19 -9.18
N SER A 305 3.92 3.90 -8.16
CA SER A 305 2.54 3.41 -8.30
C SER A 305 1.60 4.53 -8.73
N ASP A 306 0.38 4.19 -9.15
CA ASP A 306 -0.64 5.20 -9.47
C ASP A 306 -0.95 6.12 -8.28
N ASP A 307 -0.80 5.66 -7.04
CA ASP A 307 -1.04 6.45 -5.83
C ASP A 307 0.16 7.34 -5.43
N ASP A 308 1.40 6.88 -5.67
CA ASP A 308 2.58 7.75 -5.61
C ASP A 308 2.49 8.85 -6.69
N ALA A 309 2.09 8.49 -7.91
CA ALA A 309 1.86 9.45 -8.97
C ALA A 309 0.72 10.44 -8.68
N LYS A 310 -0.30 10.05 -7.90
CA LYS A 310 -1.35 10.98 -7.40
C LYS A 310 -0.78 11.96 -6.38
N VAL A 311 -0.05 11.50 -5.36
CA VAL A 311 0.51 12.42 -4.34
C VAL A 311 1.59 13.32 -4.91
N ARG A 312 2.41 12.85 -5.87
CA ARG A 312 3.39 13.68 -6.59
C ARG A 312 2.74 14.79 -7.43
N ARG A 313 1.57 14.54 -8.05
CA ARG A 313 0.78 15.59 -8.72
C ARG A 313 0.21 16.60 -7.73
N TRP A 314 -0.42 16.13 -6.65
CA TRP A 314 -0.89 17.02 -5.57
C TRP A 314 0.24 17.88 -5.00
N PHE A 315 1.42 17.30 -4.78
CA PHE A 315 2.61 18.03 -4.33
C PHE A 315 3.02 19.10 -5.35
N ALA A 316 3.04 18.78 -6.64
CA ALA A 316 3.31 19.76 -7.70
C ALA A 316 2.31 20.92 -7.71
N ASP A 317 1.01 20.62 -7.58
CA ASP A 317 -0.06 21.62 -7.55
C ASP A 317 0.02 22.51 -6.30
N GLU A 318 0.33 21.94 -5.12
CA GLU A 318 0.54 22.67 -3.87
C GLU A 318 1.76 23.61 -3.96
N VAL A 319 2.92 23.11 -4.38
CA VAL A 319 4.14 23.92 -4.39
C VAL A 319 4.13 24.98 -5.50
N THR A 320 3.53 24.70 -6.66
CA THR A 320 3.46 25.68 -7.77
C THR A 320 2.28 26.65 -7.61
N GLY A 321 1.09 26.16 -7.26
CA GLY A 321 -0.13 26.97 -7.12
C GLY A 321 -0.20 27.71 -5.78
N ASN A 322 -0.11 26.99 -4.67
CA ASN A 322 -0.31 27.57 -3.34
C ASN A 322 0.95 28.25 -2.79
N LEU A 323 2.14 27.66 -2.97
CA LEU A 323 3.40 28.29 -2.52
C LEU A 323 4.03 29.21 -3.58
N GLY A 324 3.78 28.98 -4.88
CA GLY A 324 4.39 29.77 -5.96
C GLY A 324 5.89 29.52 -6.11
N CYS A 325 6.32 28.26 -6.01
CA CYS A 325 7.69 27.82 -6.18
C CYS A 325 7.98 27.42 -7.64
N ASP A 326 9.24 27.63 -8.07
CA ASP A 326 9.78 27.07 -9.30
C ASP A 326 9.99 25.56 -9.12
N LEU A 327 9.13 24.73 -9.73
CA LEU A 327 9.26 23.28 -9.68
C LEU A 327 10.13 22.75 -10.82
N ALA A 328 11.10 21.90 -10.49
CA ALA A 328 11.92 21.16 -11.42
C ALA A 328 11.87 19.65 -11.12
N VAL A 329 12.10 18.83 -12.16
CA VAL A 329 12.15 17.37 -12.06
C VAL A 329 13.38 16.85 -12.80
N ASP A 330 14.03 15.81 -12.28
CA ASP A 330 15.21 15.17 -12.87
C ASP A 330 14.93 13.80 -13.53
N GLU A 331 15.96 13.20 -14.13
CA GLU A 331 15.91 11.88 -14.79
C GLU A 331 15.43 10.71 -13.91
N MET A 332 15.41 10.87 -12.58
CA MET A 332 14.93 9.88 -11.60
C MET A 332 13.58 10.25 -10.99
N GLY A 333 12.95 11.35 -11.41
CA GLY A 333 11.66 11.79 -10.88
C GLY A 333 11.73 12.51 -9.53
N ASN A 334 12.93 12.89 -9.08
CA ASN A 334 13.07 13.74 -7.90
C ASN A 334 12.48 15.13 -8.20
N MET A 335 11.79 15.70 -7.23
CA MET A 335 11.02 16.93 -7.41
C MET A 335 11.57 18.05 -6.54
N PHE A 336 12.16 19.07 -7.17
CA PHE A 336 12.82 20.20 -6.50
C PHE A 336 11.97 21.47 -6.64
N ALA A 337 11.30 21.87 -5.57
CA ALA A 337 10.38 23.02 -5.53
C ALA A 337 11.04 24.21 -4.82
N LYS A 338 11.51 25.21 -5.58
CA LYS A 338 12.37 26.29 -5.09
C LYS A 338 11.65 27.64 -4.98
N LYS A 339 11.96 28.41 -3.94
CA LYS A 339 11.54 29.80 -3.77
C LYS A 339 12.75 30.73 -3.77
N LYS A 340 12.61 31.91 -4.38
CA LYS A 340 13.69 32.91 -4.47
C LYS A 340 13.94 33.66 -3.17
N GLY A 341 15.21 33.65 -2.74
CA GLY A 341 15.71 34.44 -1.62
C GLY A 341 15.82 35.93 -1.93
N SER A 342 15.95 36.74 -0.89
CA SER A 342 16.04 38.20 -0.99
C SER A 342 17.33 38.72 -1.64
N LEU A 343 18.44 37.98 -1.55
CA LEU A 343 19.71 38.34 -2.21
C LEU A 343 19.71 38.07 -3.73
N ASN A 344 18.74 37.28 -4.24
CA ASN A 344 18.73 36.79 -5.63
C ASN A 344 20.04 36.10 -6.07
N SER A 345 20.75 35.47 -5.13
CA SER A 345 22.05 34.82 -5.39
C SER A 345 21.93 33.66 -6.40
N THR A 346 23.06 33.32 -7.02
CA THR A 346 23.27 32.05 -7.74
C THR A 346 23.63 30.88 -6.80
N SER A 347 23.84 31.14 -5.51
CA SER A 347 24.12 30.10 -4.52
C SER A 347 22.97 29.07 -4.45
N PRO A 348 23.25 27.75 -4.43
CA PRO A 348 22.24 26.71 -4.35
C PRO A 348 21.32 26.80 -3.12
N MET A 349 20.09 26.30 -3.25
CA MET A 349 19.03 26.48 -2.25
C MET A 349 19.30 25.69 -0.96
N THR A 350 18.89 26.20 0.19
CA THR A 350 18.68 25.34 1.37
C THR A 350 17.43 24.50 1.09
N ALA A 351 17.58 23.18 0.99
CA ALA A 351 16.45 22.27 0.79
C ALA A 351 16.00 21.69 2.13
N MET A 352 14.68 21.59 2.28
CA MET A 352 14.02 20.74 3.25
C MET A 352 13.39 19.57 2.50
N GLY A 353 13.27 18.39 3.07
CA GLY A 353 12.64 17.29 2.33
C GLY A 353 12.89 15.91 2.88
N SER A 354 12.32 14.93 2.17
CA SER A 354 12.42 13.48 2.41
C SER A 354 11.75 12.77 1.20
N HIS A 355 10.96 11.72 1.42
CA HIS A 355 10.25 10.95 0.39
C HIS A 355 8.71 11.00 0.50
N LEU A 356 8.04 10.66 -0.60
CA LEU A 356 6.59 10.47 -0.69
C LEU A 356 6.16 9.01 -0.91
N ASP A 357 7.07 8.09 -1.25
CA ASP A 357 6.75 6.65 -1.29
C ASP A 357 6.81 5.99 0.11
N THR A 358 6.16 4.83 0.27
CA THR A 358 6.10 4.07 1.54
C THR A 358 6.25 2.55 1.34
N GLN A 359 6.60 1.82 2.39
CA GLN A 359 6.46 0.37 2.51
C GLN A 359 5.03 -0.13 2.17
N PRO A 360 4.83 -1.42 1.86
CA PRO A 360 3.51 -2.02 1.64
C PRO A 360 2.61 -2.02 2.90
N ARG A 361 3.21 -1.79 4.08
CA ARG A 361 2.55 -1.65 5.40
C ARG A 361 3.12 -0.45 6.17
N GLY A 362 3.57 0.58 5.45
CA GLY A 362 4.18 1.77 6.03
C GLY A 362 3.24 2.51 6.99
N GLY A 363 3.82 3.41 7.77
CA GLY A 363 3.07 4.24 8.68
C GLY A 363 2.40 5.45 8.00
N ARG A 364 2.27 6.55 8.74
CA ARG A 364 1.63 7.79 8.26
C ARG A 364 2.55 9.01 8.31
N TYR A 365 3.76 8.85 8.84
CA TYR A 365 4.70 9.91 9.17
C TYR A 365 6.08 9.64 8.54
N ASP A 366 6.43 8.36 8.36
CA ASP A 366 7.51 7.85 7.49
C ASP A 366 7.58 8.63 6.17
N GLY A 367 8.72 9.30 5.92
CA GLY A 367 9.00 10.22 4.81
C GLY A 367 8.12 11.48 4.75
N ILE A 368 6.81 11.29 4.67
CA ILE A 368 5.82 12.33 4.38
C ILE A 368 5.79 13.43 5.46
N LEU A 369 6.20 13.16 6.70
CA LEU A 369 6.32 14.21 7.72
C LEU A 369 7.33 15.29 7.27
N GLY A 370 8.48 14.90 6.75
CA GLY A 370 9.50 15.83 6.24
C GLY A 370 8.97 16.70 5.10
N ILE A 371 8.21 16.10 4.18
CA ILE A 371 7.57 16.81 3.07
C ILE A 371 6.47 17.77 3.55
N MET A 372 5.58 17.33 4.44
CA MET A 372 4.47 18.13 4.95
C MET A 372 4.97 19.30 5.80
N SER A 373 5.98 19.07 6.65
CA SER A 373 6.60 20.12 7.45
C SER A 373 7.41 21.09 6.58
N ALA A 374 8.07 20.64 5.51
CA ALA A 374 8.68 21.53 4.54
C ALA A 374 7.64 22.42 3.83
N ILE A 375 6.46 21.88 3.48
CA ILE A 375 5.34 22.69 2.95
C ILE A 375 4.89 23.72 3.99
N GLU A 376 4.72 23.32 5.25
CA GLU A 376 4.20 24.19 6.31
C GLU A 376 5.19 25.29 6.73
N VAL A 377 6.50 25.01 6.72
CA VAL A 377 7.56 26.03 6.81
C VAL A 377 7.39 27.05 5.68
N MET A 378 7.24 26.59 4.44
CA MET A 378 7.10 27.47 3.28
C MET A 378 5.80 28.29 3.29
N ARG A 379 4.70 27.76 3.84
CA ARG A 379 3.46 28.53 4.11
C ARG A 379 3.70 29.58 5.18
N THR A 380 4.26 29.19 6.33
CA THR A 380 4.54 30.07 7.47
C THR A 380 5.40 31.26 7.06
N LEU A 381 6.47 31.02 6.28
CA LEU A 381 7.33 32.07 5.72
C LEU A 381 6.54 33.02 4.79
N LYS A 382 5.73 32.47 3.89
CA LYS A 382 4.90 33.24 2.95
C LYS A 382 3.87 34.11 3.67
N GLU A 383 3.16 33.56 4.66
CA GLU A 383 2.06 34.24 5.38
C GLU A 383 2.57 35.36 6.29
N ASN A 384 3.73 35.17 6.92
CA ASN A 384 4.41 36.22 7.68
C ASN A 384 5.19 37.22 6.79
N GLY A 385 5.18 37.04 5.47
CA GLY A 385 5.92 37.88 4.52
C GLY A 385 7.45 37.78 4.64
N TYR A 386 7.96 36.77 5.34
CA TYR A 386 9.39 36.57 5.54
C TYR A 386 10.08 36.13 4.25
N LYS A 387 11.32 36.58 4.05
CA LYS A 387 12.19 36.09 2.98
C LYS A 387 13.54 35.73 3.56
N THR A 388 13.98 34.52 3.28
CA THR A 388 15.37 34.08 3.44
C THR A 388 16.32 34.96 2.61
N GLN A 389 17.60 34.89 2.91
CA GLN A 389 18.67 35.55 2.18
C GLN A 389 18.98 34.78 0.89
N TYR A 390 19.16 33.46 1.00
CA TYR A 390 19.31 32.56 -0.14
C TYR A 390 18.00 31.93 -0.58
N ASP A 391 18.03 31.25 -1.74
CA ASP A 391 16.92 30.41 -2.17
C ASP A 391 16.66 29.31 -1.14
N VAL A 392 15.38 29.01 -0.91
CA VAL A 392 14.91 27.97 0.01
C VAL A 392 13.84 27.14 -0.69
N GLY A 393 13.76 25.84 -0.42
CA GLY A 393 12.86 24.98 -1.16
C GLY A 393 12.63 23.62 -0.54
N ILE A 394 11.84 22.82 -1.26
CA ILE A 394 11.46 21.46 -0.88
C ILE A 394 12.06 20.48 -1.89
N VAL A 395 12.56 19.33 -1.43
CA VAL A 395 12.89 18.18 -2.28
C VAL A 395 12.02 16.98 -1.88
N ASN A 396 11.49 16.29 -2.89
CA ASN A 396 10.92 14.96 -2.75
C ASN A 396 11.74 13.97 -3.57
N TRP A 397 12.35 13.00 -2.90
CA TRP A 397 13.15 11.95 -3.52
C TRP A 397 12.28 10.79 -4.06
N THR A 398 12.89 9.78 -4.66
CA THR A 398 12.17 8.70 -5.37
C THR A 398 12.72 7.32 -5.03
N ASN A 399 11.83 6.45 -4.53
CA ASN A 399 12.15 5.10 -4.08
C ASN A 399 13.24 5.15 -2.98
N GLU A 400 12.96 5.89 -1.91
CA GLU A 400 13.77 5.85 -0.70
C GLU A 400 13.62 4.47 -0.05
N GLU A 401 12.37 4.02 0.11
CA GLU A 401 12.01 2.86 0.93
C GLU A 401 12.56 1.52 0.42
N GLY A 402 13.08 1.48 -0.81
CA GLY A 402 13.51 0.25 -1.49
C GLY A 402 12.40 -0.80 -1.71
N ALA A 403 11.15 -0.47 -1.36
CA ALA A 403 10.10 -1.44 -1.11
C ALA A 403 9.57 -2.13 -2.38
N ARG A 404 9.46 -1.38 -3.48
CA ARG A 404 9.01 -1.88 -4.79
C ARG A 404 10.17 -2.25 -5.69
N PHE A 405 11.17 -1.37 -5.75
CA PHE A 405 12.41 -1.56 -6.49
C PHE A 405 13.55 -1.71 -5.46
N PRO A 406 14.18 -2.90 -5.33
CA PRO A 406 14.98 -3.28 -4.15
C PRO A 406 16.35 -2.58 -4.07
N MET A 407 16.32 -1.30 -3.68
CA MET A 407 17.47 -0.44 -3.41
C MET A 407 16.97 0.76 -2.58
N SER A 408 17.44 0.90 -1.34
CA SER A 408 17.07 2.01 -0.47
C SER A 408 17.81 3.31 -0.85
N MET A 409 17.20 4.46 -0.56
CA MET A 409 17.68 5.82 -0.87
C MET A 409 18.05 5.96 -2.36
N MET A 410 17.28 5.34 -3.28
CA MET A 410 17.73 5.08 -4.65
C MET A 410 18.11 6.36 -5.40
N ALA A 411 17.19 7.31 -5.49
CA ALA A 411 17.36 8.47 -6.36
C ALA A 411 18.25 9.57 -5.76
N SER A 412 18.32 9.71 -4.44
CA SER A 412 19.35 10.52 -3.77
C SER A 412 20.74 9.90 -3.94
N GLY A 413 20.85 8.56 -3.96
CA GLY A 413 22.07 7.83 -4.29
C GLY A 413 22.56 8.05 -5.71
N VAL A 414 21.64 8.17 -6.69
CA VAL A 414 21.98 8.58 -8.06
C VAL A 414 22.43 10.04 -8.09
N TRP A 415 21.66 10.94 -7.46
CA TRP A 415 21.98 12.37 -7.38
C TRP A 415 23.37 12.64 -6.73
N ALA A 416 23.74 11.86 -5.71
CA ALA A 416 25.04 11.92 -5.04
C ALA A 416 26.18 11.18 -5.78
N GLY A 417 25.91 10.63 -6.97
CA GLY A 417 26.89 9.92 -7.79
C GLY A 417 27.40 8.61 -7.16
N LYS A 418 26.61 7.99 -6.27
CA LYS A 418 26.95 6.72 -5.60
C LYS A 418 26.27 5.52 -6.26
N VAL A 419 25.11 5.75 -6.90
CA VAL A 419 24.39 4.76 -7.70
C VAL A 419 24.45 5.19 -9.18
N PRO A 420 24.90 4.34 -10.12
CA PRO A 420 24.80 4.64 -11.54
C PRO A 420 23.34 4.76 -11.99
N LEU A 421 23.01 5.79 -12.77
CA LEU A 421 21.65 6.06 -13.27
C LEU A 421 21.07 4.84 -14.00
N GLU A 422 21.88 4.16 -14.82
CA GLU A 422 21.47 2.96 -15.56
C GLU A 422 21.16 1.78 -14.63
N LYS A 423 21.85 1.66 -13.49
CA LYS A 423 21.58 0.62 -12.48
C LYS A 423 20.24 0.88 -11.78
N ALA A 424 19.94 2.13 -11.44
CA ALA A 424 18.67 2.51 -10.84
C ALA A 424 17.51 2.35 -11.82
N TRP A 425 17.64 2.90 -13.04
CA TRP A 425 16.66 2.77 -14.12
C TRP A 425 16.33 1.33 -14.51
N ALA A 426 17.32 0.43 -14.49
CA ALA A 426 17.15 -0.99 -14.81
C ALA A 426 16.66 -1.84 -13.61
N MET A 427 16.44 -1.25 -12.44
CA MET A 427 15.91 -1.99 -11.29
C MET A 427 14.47 -2.43 -11.56
N GLY A 428 14.22 -3.73 -11.40
CA GLY A 428 12.91 -4.35 -11.61
C GLY A 428 12.06 -4.39 -10.35
N ASP A 429 10.74 -4.44 -10.52
CA ASP A 429 9.75 -4.62 -9.46
C ASP A 429 9.91 -6.00 -8.80
N ILE A 430 9.77 -6.07 -7.47
CA ILE A 430 9.93 -7.32 -6.70
C ILE A 430 8.94 -8.44 -7.06
N PHE A 431 7.82 -8.13 -7.72
CA PHE A 431 6.82 -9.08 -8.20
C PHE A 431 6.90 -9.34 -9.71
N ASP A 432 7.20 -8.33 -10.52
CA ASP A 432 7.42 -8.46 -11.97
C ASP A 432 8.69 -7.72 -12.43
N PRO A 433 9.84 -8.41 -12.50
CA PRO A 433 11.10 -7.81 -12.93
C PRO A 433 11.13 -7.24 -14.37
N SER A 434 10.06 -7.40 -15.17
CA SER A 434 9.93 -6.71 -16.46
C SER A 434 9.40 -5.27 -16.31
N VAL A 435 8.73 -4.96 -15.20
CA VAL A 435 8.38 -3.59 -14.80
C VAL A 435 9.61 -2.99 -14.12
N THR A 436 10.15 -1.93 -14.71
CA THR A 436 11.36 -1.24 -14.22
C THR A 436 11.07 0.17 -13.72
N VAL A 437 11.96 0.71 -12.88
CA VAL A 437 11.96 2.14 -12.48
C VAL A 437 11.81 3.05 -13.70
N LYS A 438 12.59 2.81 -14.77
CA LYS A 438 12.55 3.63 -15.99
C LYS A 438 11.20 3.56 -16.71
N SER A 439 10.58 2.37 -16.80
CA SER A 439 9.26 2.25 -17.43
C SER A 439 8.17 2.95 -16.61
N GLU A 440 8.24 2.93 -15.28
CA GLU A 440 7.22 3.58 -14.44
C GLU A 440 7.40 5.10 -14.37
N LEU A 441 8.65 5.60 -14.31
CA LEU A 441 8.94 7.03 -14.52
C LEU A 441 8.40 7.51 -15.88
N ALA A 442 8.61 6.73 -16.95
CA ALA A 442 8.09 7.05 -18.27
C ALA A 442 6.55 6.98 -18.34
N ARG A 443 5.92 5.96 -17.74
CA ARG A 443 4.46 5.79 -17.68
C ARG A 443 3.76 6.96 -16.97
N HIS A 444 4.43 7.57 -16.00
CA HIS A 444 3.89 8.69 -15.23
C HIS A 444 4.35 10.08 -15.67
N GLY A 445 5.33 10.17 -16.59
CA GLY A 445 5.87 11.44 -17.08
C GLY A 445 6.91 12.10 -16.14
N TYR A 446 7.52 11.31 -15.25
CA TYR A 446 8.51 11.78 -14.27
C TYR A 446 9.98 11.63 -14.72
N ILE A 447 10.27 11.26 -15.97
CA ILE A 447 11.62 11.45 -16.52
C ILE A 447 11.78 12.93 -16.87
N GLY A 448 12.33 13.70 -15.94
CA GLY A 448 12.56 15.14 -16.10
C GLY A 448 13.75 15.47 -17.01
N PRO A 449 13.85 16.74 -17.47
CA PRO A 449 14.89 17.18 -18.40
C PRO A 449 16.24 17.52 -17.74
N ILE A 450 16.34 17.44 -16.40
CA ILE A 450 17.55 17.74 -15.64
C ILE A 450 18.27 16.42 -15.33
N ALA A 451 19.59 16.39 -15.50
CA ALA A 451 20.38 15.21 -15.16
C ALA A 451 20.32 14.92 -13.65
N CYS A 452 20.00 13.68 -13.26
CA CYS A 452 19.90 13.28 -11.84
C CYS A 452 21.30 13.27 -11.20
N SER A 453 21.75 14.44 -10.75
CA SER A 453 23.11 14.67 -10.24
C SER A 453 23.17 15.97 -9.44
N SER A 454 24.08 16.02 -8.48
CA SER A 454 24.45 17.22 -7.73
C SER A 454 25.00 18.37 -8.58
N GLN A 455 25.39 18.13 -9.83
CA GLN A 455 25.74 19.17 -10.81
C GLN A 455 24.53 19.62 -11.64
N GLY A 456 23.57 18.74 -11.90
CA GLY A 456 22.32 19.04 -12.60
C GLY A 456 21.34 19.85 -11.75
N TYR A 457 21.18 19.49 -10.47
CA TYR A 457 20.46 20.30 -9.49
C TYR A 457 21.23 20.36 -8.16
N PRO A 458 22.12 21.35 -7.97
CA PRO A 458 22.88 21.47 -6.73
C PRO A 458 22.00 21.90 -5.55
N LEU A 459 22.35 21.44 -4.35
CA LEU A 459 21.77 21.85 -3.08
C LEU A 459 22.82 22.59 -2.24
N GLY A 460 22.40 23.64 -1.54
CA GLY A 460 23.26 24.46 -0.67
C GLY A 460 23.36 23.89 0.74
N ALA A 461 22.27 23.25 1.19
CA ALA A 461 22.23 22.34 2.32
C ALA A 461 20.95 21.47 2.27
N HIS A 462 20.88 20.41 3.07
CA HIS A 462 19.70 19.57 3.25
C HIS A 462 19.31 19.46 4.75
N PHE A 463 18.04 19.73 5.06
CA PHE A 463 17.47 19.57 6.40
C PHE A 463 16.24 18.66 6.33
N GLU A 464 16.35 17.46 6.86
CA GLU A 464 15.29 16.45 6.80
C GLU A 464 14.67 16.23 8.19
N LEU A 465 13.39 16.58 8.34
CA LEU A 465 12.62 16.23 9.52
C LEU A 465 12.02 14.83 9.32
N HIS A 466 12.20 13.96 10.31
CA HIS A 466 11.69 12.60 10.29
C HIS A 466 11.19 12.16 11.66
N ILE A 467 10.41 11.08 11.71
CA ILE A 467 10.22 10.33 12.95
C ILE A 467 11.49 9.55 13.30
N GLU A 468 11.71 9.24 14.58
CA GLU A 468 12.89 8.48 15.03
C GLU A 468 12.96 7.06 14.45
N GLN A 469 11.80 6.43 14.21
CA GLN A 469 11.68 4.99 13.92
C GLN A 469 12.27 4.10 15.03
N GLY A 470 12.30 4.64 16.27
CA GLY A 470 12.85 4.03 17.47
C GLY A 470 12.26 4.67 18.73
N PRO A 471 12.54 4.11 19.93
CA PRO A 471 11.89 4.53 21.17
C PRO A 471 12.67 5.57 21.99
N ILE A 472 13.88 5.97 21.59
CA ILE A 472 14.85 6.66 22.46
C ILE A 472 14.32 8.02 22.93
N LEU A 473 13.70 8.81 22.06
CA LEU A 473 13.13 10.11 22.40
C LEU A 473 11.89 9.98 23.29
N GLU A 474 11.06 8.94 23.10
CA GLU A 474 9.91 8.68 23.97
C GLU A 474 10.36 8.20 25.37
N GLU A 475 11.25 7.21 25.43
CA GLU A 475 11.83 6.69 26.67
C GLU A 475 12.56 7.78 27.49
N ASN A 476 13.27 8.69 26.82
CA ASN A 476 13.98 9.80 27.47
C ASN A 476 13.13 11.09 27.59
N SER A 477 11.85 11.05 27.19
CA SER A 477 10.90 12.17 27.22
C SER A 477 11.42 13.45 26.56
N LYS A 478 12.11 13.31 25.42
CA LYS A 478 12.66 14.43 24.62
C LYS A 478 11.72 14.77 23.46
N LYS A 479 11.68 16.05 23.10
CA LYS A 479 10.86 16.57 22.00
C LYS A 479 11.56 16.56 20.64
N ILE A 480 12.89 16.70 20.65
CA ILE A 480 13.73 16.71 19.44
C ILE A 480 14.94 15.79 19.63
N GLY A 481 15.21 14.96 18.63
CA GLY A 481 16.51 14.32 18.43
C GLY A 481 17.35 15.16 17.48
N VAL A 482 18.49 15.66 17.97
CA VAL A 482 19.46 16.40 17.15
C VAL A 482 20.38 15.37 16.50
N VAL A 483 20.10 15.03 15.24
CA VAL A 483 20.72 13.87 14.59
C VAL A 483 22.16 14.20 14.18
N GLN A 484 23.12 13.44 14.70
CA GLN A 484 24.56 13.61 14.45
C GLN A 484 25.02 12.93 13.15
N GLY A 485 24.23 11.98 12.66
CA GLY A 485 24.59 11.08 11.58
C GLY A 485 23.66 9.87 11.50
N ALA A 486 24.03 8.88 10.67
CA ALA A 486 23.31 7.62 10.54
C ALA A 486 24.28 6.43 10.61
N GLN A 487 23.84 5.32 11.20
CA GLN A 487 24.70 4.15 11.39
C GLN A 487 25.05 3.43 10.08
N ALA A 488 26.18 2.71 10.08
CA ALA A 488 26.55 1.85 8.96
C ALA A 488 25.62 0.62 8.91
N TYR A 489 25.32 0.16 7.69
CA TYR A 489 24.60 -1.10 7.49
C TYR A 489 24.99 -1.84 6.22
N ARG A 490 24.85 -3.17 6.24
CA ARG A 490 24.99 -4.06 5.08
C ARG A 490 23.86 -5.06 4.99
N TRP A 491 23.34 -5.24 3.78
CA TRP A 491 22.31 -6.24 3.45
C TRP A 491 22.89 -7.32 2.56
N PHE A 492 22.63 -8.58 2.91
CA PHE A 492 23.09 -9.76 2.18
C PHE A 492 21.94 -10.70 1.85
N THR A 493 21.99 -11.35 0.69
CA THR A 493 21.15 -12.50 0.37
C THR A 493 22.02 -13.76 0.36
N PHE A 494 21.77 -14.65 1.33
CA PHE A 494 22.40 -15.96 1.44
C PHE A 494 21.55 -17.03 0.75
N THR A 495 22.16 -17.86 -0.09
CA THR A 495 21.54 -19.02 -0.73
C THR A 495 22.28 -20.29 -0.34
N ILE A 496 21.59 -21.14 0.41
CA ILE A 496 22.09 -22.40 0.95
C ILE A 496 21.57 -23.54 0.07
N LYS A 497 22.46 -24.21 -0.66
CA LYS A 497 22.13 -25.33 -1.55
C LYS A 497 22.52 -26.64 -0.87
N GLY A 498 21.56 -27.54 -0.75
CA GLY A 498 21.75 -28.87 -0.18
C GLY A 498 21.36 -29.97 -1.17
N ARG A 499 20.67 -30.99 -0.69
CA ARG A 499 20.09 -32.03 -1.53
C ARG A 499 18.77 -32.55 -0.97
N ASP A 500 17.78 -32.60 -1.83
CA ASP A 500 16.48 -33.19 -1.56
C ASP A 500 16.56 -34.70 -1.34
N ALA A 501 15.91 -35.14 -0.27
CA ALA A 501 15.75 -36.55 0.06
C ALA A 501 14.61 -36.76 1.07
N HIS A 502 14.03 -37.96 1.10
CA HIS A 502 12.91 -38.28 1.98
C HIS A 502 13.33 -38.31 3.46
N THR A 503 12.63 -37.57 4.33
CA THR A 503 13.03 -37.33 5.73
C THR A 503 12.96 -38.57 6.61
N GLY A 504 12.12 -39.57 6.27
CA GLY A 504 12.00 -40.81 7.03
C GLY A 504 13.05 -41.87 6.69
N THR A 505 13.57 -41.89 5.46
CA THR A 505 14.48 -42.95 4.97
C THR A 505 15.92 -42.49 4.77
N THR A 506 16.21 -41.19 4.90
CA THR A 506 17.58 -40.63 4.75
C THR A 506 18.24 -40.50 6.12
N PRO A 507 19.27 -41.33 6.46
CA PRO A 507 19.97 -41.22 7.73
C PRO A 507 20.69 -39.87 7.85
N LEU A 508 20.79 -39.33 9.07
CA LEU A 508 21.38 -38.00 9.34
C LEU A 508 22.76 -37.83 8.66
N LYS A 509 23.65 -38.83 8.78
CA LYS A 509 24.99 -38.84 8.15
C LYS A 509 25.00 -38.76 6.60
N SER A 510 23.86 -38.90 5.95
CA SER A 510 23.72 -38.85 4.49
C SER A 510 23.03 -37.58 3.99
N ARG A 511 22.53 -36.72 4.89
CA ARG A 511 21.77 -35.51 4.52
C ARG A 511 22.68 -34.38 4.06
N SER A 512 22.12 -33.50 3.24
CA SER A 512 22.65 -32.18 2.92
C SER A 512 21.48 -31.23 3.08
N ASP A 513 21.28 -30.73 4.30
CA ASP A 513 20.02 -30.14 4.77
C ASP A 513 20.15 -28.60 4.87
N PRO A 514 19.67 -27.85 3.87
CA PRO A 514 19.90 -26.41 3.80
C PRO A 514 19.03 -25.62 4.78
N LEU A 515 17.90 -26.19 5.24
CA LEU A 515 17.04 -25.54 6.23
C LEU A 515 17.64 -25.65 7.64
N LEU A 516 18.17 -26.83 8.01
CA LEU A 516 18.90 -27.00 9.26
C LEU A 516 20.14 -26.09 9.30
N ALA A 517 20.89 -26.01 8.21
CA ALA A 517 22.04 -25.12 8.10
C ALA A 517 21.64 -23.64 8.20
N ALA A 518 20.64 -23.19 7.42
CA ALA A 518 20.15 -21.81 7.48
C ALA A 518 19.66 -21.41 8.88
N SER A 519 18.92 -22.30 9.58
CA SER A 519 18.46 -22.05 10.95
C SER A 519 19.61 -21.83 11.93
N LYS A 520 20.68 -22.63 11.81
CA LYS A 520 21.90 -22.47 12.62
C LYS A 520 22.66 -21.18 12.27
N MET A 521 22.72 -20.82 10.98
CA MET A 521 23.36 -19.60 10.49
C MET A 521 22.67 -18.35 11.05
N ILE A 522 21.35 -18.25 10.92
CA ILE A 522 20.53 -17.14 11.43
C ILE A 522 20.66 -17.00 12.96
N ALA A 523 20.68 -18.12 13.69
CA ALA A 523 20.94 -18.10 15.13
C ALA A 523 22.34 -17.61 15.48
N SER A 524 23.36 -17.99 14.69
CA SER A 524 24.75 -17.59 14.92
C SER A 524 25.02 -16.12 14.60
N SER A 525 24.41 -15.55 13.55
CA SER A 525 24.64 -14.13 13.21
C SER A 525 24.10 -13.21 14.29
N ASN A 526 22.90 -13.50 14.82
CA ASN A 526 22.33 -12.75 15.93
C ASN A 526 23.16 -12.87 17.23
N ALA A 527 23.80 -14.02 17.47
CA ALA A 527 24.71 -14.20 18.61
C ALA A 527 26.01 -13.40 18.45
N ILE A 528 26.62 -13.42 17.26
CA ILE A 528 27.86 -12.69 16.95
C ILE A 528 27.65 -11.17 17.06
N ALA A 529 26.54 -10.65 16.52
CA ALA A 529 26.26 -9.22 16.61
C ALA A 529 26.05 -8.77 18.07
N LYS A 530 25.37 -9.57 18.90
CA LYS A 530 25.22 -9.31 20.34
C LYS A 530 26.54 -9.33 21.11
N GLU A 531 27.52 -10.15 20.72
CA GLU A 531 28.88 -10.12 21.30
C GLU A 531 29.59 -8.78 21.02
N LEU A 532 29.33 -8.20 19.85
CA LEU A 532 30.00 -7.00 19.33
C LEU A 532 29.19 -5.70 19.49
N GLY A 533 28.06 -5.71 20.22
CA GLY A 533 27.19 -4.55 20.41
C GLY A 533 26.38 -4.13 19.17
N ALA A 534 26.41 -4.93 18.11
CA ALA A 534 25.78 -4.66 16.82
C ALA A 534 24.40 -5.33 16.68
N LEU A 535 23.68 -4.95 15.62
CA LEU A 535 22.42 -5.59 15.20
C LEU A 535 22.69 -6.58 14.08
N ALA A 536 22.04 -7.75 14.14
CA ALA A 536 21.95 -8.69 13.02
C ALA A 536 20.58 -9.38 12.98
N SER A 537 19.88 -9.24 11.85
CA SER A 537 18.46 -9.60 11.67
C SER A 537 18.20 -10.28 10.33
N THR A 538 17.26 -11.23 10.30
CA THR A 538 16.79 -11.88 9.06
C THR A 538 15.31 -11.61 8.87
N GLY A 539 14.97 -10.72 7.93
CA GLY A 539 13.59 -10.35 7.61
C GLY A 539 12.90 -11.28 6.61
N VAL A 540 13.66 -11.98 5.77
CA VAL A 540 13.10 -12.82 4.68
C VAL A 540 13.74 -14.22 4.70
N ILE A 541 12.90 -15.25 4.60
CA ILE A 541 13.30 -16.65 4.32
C ILE A 541 12.42 -17.18 3.20
N LYS A 542 13.04 -17.74 2.16
CA LYS A 542 12.41 -18.34 0.98
C LYS A 542 12.79 -19.82 0.91
N ILE A 543 11.77 -20.69 0.87
CA ILE A 543 11.90 -22.14 0.74
C ILE A 543 11.16 -22.55 -0.57
N PRO A 544 11.72 -23.43 -1.42
CA PRO A 544 11.09 -23.83 -2.68
C PRO A 544 9.66 -24.39 -2.46
N PRO A 545 8.64 -23.96 -3.23
CA PRO A 545 7.26 -24.45 -3.09
C PRO A 545 7.06 -25.96 -3.30
N SER A 546 8.07 -26.65 -3.87
CA SER A 546 8.12 -28.12 -3.99
C SER A 546 8.50 -28.85 -2.69
N SER A 547 8.83 -28.12 -1.62
CA SER A 547 9.22 -28.70 -0.33
C SER A 547 8.01 -29.22 0.44
N SER A 548 8.15 -30.34 1.15
CA SER A 548 7.06 -30.97 1.91
C SER A 548 7.54 -31.47 3.27
N THR A 549 6.62 -31.71 4.22
CA THR A 549 6.93 -32.20 5.57
C THR A 549 7.75 -33.50 5.60
N ASN A 550 7.66 -34.31 4.53
CA ASN A 550 8.40 -35.56 4.36
C ASN A 550 9.63 -35.46 3.44
N THR A 551 10.04 -34.26 3.02
CA THR A 551 11.17 -34.04 2.08
C THR A 551 12.11 -32.96 2.60
N ILE A 552 13.40 -33.27 2.69
CA ILE A 552 14.46 -32.29 2.95
C ILE A 552 14.48 -31.31 1.77
N PRO A 553 14.47 -29.98 1.98
CA PRO A 553 14.50 -29.03 0.86
C PRO A 553 15.84 -29.10 0.11
N SER A 554 15.81 -28.85 -1.21
CA SER A 554 17.03 -28.77 -2.05
C SER A 554 17.80 -27.46 -1.87
N GLN A 555 17.10 -26.37 -1.48
CA GLN A 555 17.67 -25.04 -1.28
C GLN A 555 16.88 -24.29 -0.19
N VAL A 556 17.52 -23.36 0.50
CA VAL A 556 16.88 -22.27 1.25
C VAL A 556 17.62 -20.97 0.95
N THR A 557 16.90 -19.87 0.78
CA THR A 557 17.49 -18.53 0.61
C THR A 557 16.99 -17.61 1.72
N PHE A 558 17.85 -16.82 2.36
CA PHE A 558 17.47 -15.89 3.42
C PHE A 558 18.25 -14.58 3.34
N THR A 559 17.71 -13.49 3.90
CA THR A 559 18.41 -12.20 3.99
C THR A 559 19.08 -12.00 5.36
N LEU A 560 20.16 -11.23 5.39
CA LEU A 560 20.78 -10.75 6.63
C LEU A 560 21.01 -9.24 6.54
N ASP A 561 20.51 -8.51 7.53
CA ASP A 561 20.74 -7.09 7.76
C ASP A 561 21.68 -6.97 8.97
N ILE A 562 22.85 -6.34 8.79
CA ILE A 562 23.84 -6.05 9.85
C ILE A 562 23.94 -4.53 10.01
N ARG A 563 23.84 -4.01 11.23
CA ARG A 563 23.98 -2.56 11.51
C ARG A 563 24.83 -2.26 12.75
N HIS A 564 25.64 -1.19 12.69
CA HIS A 564 26.33 -0.59 13.84
C HIS A 564 26.79 0.85 13.51
N PRO A 565 26.88 1.80 14.48
CA PRO A 565 27.37 3.16 14.22
C PRO A 565 28.81 3.28 13.69
N GLU A 566 29.63 2.23 13.85
CA GLU A 566 31.01 2.15 13.37
C GLU A 566 31.17 1.09 12.28
N ASP A 567 31.71 1.48 11.11
CA ASP A 567 31.96 0.59 9.96
C ASP A 567 32.83 -0.63 10.31
N SER A 568 33.87 -0.43 11.13
CA SER A 568 34.80 -1.48 11.55
C SER A 568 34.16 -2.62 12.36
N VAL A 569 33.02 -2.35 13.01
CA VAL A 569 32.24 -3.38 13.71
C VAL A 569 31.33 -4.12 12.73
N VAL A 570 30.75 -3.43 11.74
CA VAL A 570 30.03 -4.10 10.63
C VAL A 570 30.96 -5.05 9.87
N ASP A 571 32.22 -4.64 9.66
CA ASP A 571 33.27 -5.50 9.10
C ASP A 571 33.56 -6.75 9.97
N ASP A 572 33.77 -6.61 11.30
CA ASP A 572 34.05 -7.78 12.16
C ASP A 572 32.83 -8.72 12.28
N VAL A 573 31.61 -8.17 12.44
CA VAL A 573 30.38 -8.97 12.43
C VAL A 573 30.27 -9.75 11.11
N GLN A 574 30.46 -9.09 9.95
CA GLN A 574 30.45 -9.75 8.65
C GLN A 574 31.49 -10.89 8.57
N ASN A 575 32.73 -10.63 8.97
CA ASN A 575 33.82 -11.59 8.86
C ASN A 575 33.59 -12.82 9.75
N ARG A 576 33.22 -12.62 11.02
CA ARG A 576 32.84 -13.70 11.96
C ARG A 576 31.59 -14.46 11.52
N VAL A 577 30.61 -13.76 10.92
CA VAL A 577 29.41 -14.39 10.33
C VAL A 577 29.80 -15.33 9.19
N LEU A 578 30.63 -14.89 8.26
CA LEU A 578 31.07 -15.71 7.13
C LEU A 578 31.95 -16.90 7.57
N GLU A 579 32.80 -16.74 8.59
CA GLU A 579 33.55 -17.85 9.19
C GLU A 579 32.64 -18.87 9.89
N SER A 580 31.67 -18.40 10.68
CA SER A 580 30.67 -19.26 11.31
C SER A 580 29.84 -20.01 10.26
N PHE A 581 29.37 -19.33 9.21
CA PHE A 581 28.58 -19.95 8.15
C PHE A 581 29.41 -20.99 7.39
N SER A 582 30.69 -20.70 7.11
CA SER A 582 31.65 -21.66 6.54
C SER A 582 31.85 -22.89 7.43
N THR A 583 31.74 -22.75 8.75
CA THR A 583 31.83 -23.86 9.72
C THR A 583 30.54 -24.66 9.78
N ILE A 584 29.39 -24.00 9.93
CA ILE A 584 28.04 -24.60 9.96
C ILE A 584 27.76 -25.39 8.67
N ALA A 585 28.19 -24.87 7.52
CA ALA A 585 28.05 -25.52 6.22
C ALA A 585 28.72 -26.91 6.14
N LYS A 586 29.62 -27.24 7.07
CA LYS A 586 30.35 -28.52 7.13
C LYS A 586 29.92 -29.41 8.31
N ALA A 587 29.04 -28.93 9.20
CA ALA A 587 28.80 -29.53 10.52
C ALA A 587 27.89 -30.76 10.51
N ASP A 588 26.88 -30.81 9.63
CA ASP A 588 25.86 -31.87 9.63
C ASP A 588 25.93 -32.74 8.36
N GLY A 589 25.87 -34.06 8.53
CA GLY A 589 25.66 -35.00 7.43
C GLY A 589 26.79 -35.02 6.39
N ARG A 590 26.51 -34.46 5.22
CA ARG A 590 27.44 -34.25 4.09
C ARG A 590 27.79 -32.76 3.87
N GLY A 591 27.35 -31.88 4.76
CA GLY A 591 27.43 -30.44 4.59
C GLY A 591 26.46 -29.89 3.53
N VAL A 592 26.57 -28.59 3.25
CA VAL A 592 25.81 -27.83 2.26
C VAL A 592 26.73 -26.82 1.55
N GLN A 593 26.34 -26.36 0.38
CA GLN A 593 27.00 -25.25 -0.31
C GLN A 593 26.36 -23.92 0.13
N VAL A 594 27.18 -22.89 0.32
CA VAL A 594 26.75 -21.53 0.63
C VAL A 594 27.19 -20.61 -0.50
N GLU A 595 26.24 -19.87 -1.05
CA GLU A 595 26.45 -18.74 -1.97
C GLU A 595 25.85 -17.49 -1.31
N TRP A 596 26.39 -16.30 -1.61
CA TRP A 596 25.84 -15.06 -1.09
C TRP A 596 26.15 -13.86 -2.00
N THR A 597 25.32 -12.82 -1.88
CA THR A 597 25.53 -11.49 -2.48
C THR A 597 25.52 -10.43 -1.38
N LEU A 598 26.29 -9.36 -1.59
CA LEU A 598 26.16 -8.08 -0.88
C LEU A 598 25.23 -7.22 -1.73
N ASP A 599 24.03 -6.96 -1.20
CA ASP A 599 22.93 -6.34 -1.95
C ASP A 599 22.96 -4.81 -1.77
N THR A 600 23.20 -4.37 -0.53
CA THR A 600 23.39 -2.96 -0.13
C THR A 600 24.59 -2.85 0.82
N ASP A 601 25.42 -1.84 0.63
CA ASP A 601 26.52 -1.45 1.53
C ASP A 601 26.46 0.06 1.75
N SER A 602 26.17 0.47 2.98
CA SER A 602 25.99 1.87 3.37
C SER A 602 26.91 2.19 4.55
N PRO A 603 28.07 2.83 4.31
CA PRO A 603 28.96 3.25 5.39
C PRO A 603 28.33 4.32 6.29
N ALA A 604 28.84 4.45 7.50
CA ALA A 604 28.38 5.44 8.47
C ALA A 604 28.34 6.86 7.86
N ALA A 605 27.33 7.64 8.26
CA ALA A 605 27.20 9.04 7.89
C ALA A 605 27.46 9.93 9.12
N GLN A 606 28.21 11.01 8.90
CA GLN A 606 28.40 12.10 9.85
C GLN A 606 27.78 13.34 9.21
N PHE A 607 26.99 14.09 9.98
CA PHE A 607 26.28 15.28 9.50
C PHE A 607 27.09 16.56 9.77
N HIS A 608 26.72 17.64 9.08
CA HIS A 608 27.53 18.84 9.03
C HIS A 608 27.45 19.63 10.34
N PRO A 609 28.58 19.96 11.01
CA PRO A 609 28.56 20.61 12.33
C PRO A 609 27.67 21.84 12.40
N ASP A 610 27.72 22.74 11.41
CA ASP A 610 26.91 23.96 11.45
C ASP A 610 25.42 23.74 11.19
N CYS A 611 25.05 22.63 10.55
CA CYS A 611 23.66 22.23 10.41
C CYS A 611 23.15 21.59 11.71
N ILE A 612 23.97 20.73 12.34
CA ILE A 612 23.72 20.19 13.69
C ILE A 612 23.55 21.34 14.70
N ASN A 613 24.49 22.30 14.71
CA ASN A 613 24.45 23.50 15.56
C ASN A 613 23.17 24.31 15.33
N ALA A 614 22.70 24.46 14.08
CA ALA A 614 21.45 25.17 13.80
C ALA A 614 20.22 24.47 14.41
N VAL A 615 20.17 23.13 14.39
CA VAL A 615 19.10 22.34 15.02
C VAL A 615 19.22 22.35 16.54
N GLU A 616 20.43 22.24 17.11
CA GLU A 616 20.67 22.35 18.55
C GLU A 616 20.23 23.71 19.09
N ASN A 617 20.57 24.82 18.41
CA ASN A 617 20.14 26.15 18.81
C ASN A 617 18.63 26.33 18.70
N ALA A 618 18.00 25.78 17.65
CA ALA A 618 16.54 25.78 17.50
C ALA A 618 15.84 25.01 18.64
N ALA A 619 16.26 23.76 18.89
CA ALA A 619 15.69 22.93 19.94
C ALA A 619 15.91 23.53 21.34
N THR A 620 17.09 24.10 21.60
CA THR A 620 17.40 24.79 22.87
C THR A 620 16.57 26.06 23.05
N GLY A 621 16.33 26.82 21.98
CA GLY A 621 15.51 28.03 22.00
C GLY A 621 14.01 27.75 22.24
N LEU A 622 13.50 26.63 21.71
CA LEU A 622 12.10 26.24 21.82
C LEU A 622 11.78 25.48 23.12
N PHE A 623 12.67 24.59 23.56
CA PHE A 623 12.39 23.60 24.60
C PHE A 623 13.41 23.59 25.76
N GLY A 624 14.44 24.44 25.70
CA GLY A 624 15.58 24.42 26.63
C GLY A 624 16.57 23.29 26.35
N ALA A 625 17.73 23.33 27.01
CA ALA A 625 18.78 22.32 26.83
C ALA A 625 18.32 20.89 27.24
N ASP A 626 17.39 20.78 28.20
CA ASP A 626 16.80 19.50 28.60
C ASP A 626 15.73 18.98 27.62
N GLY A 627 15.27 19.78 26.66
CA GLY A 627 14.17 19.42 25.75
C GLY A 627 14.56 18.46 24.62
N TRP A 628 15.85 18.23 24.39
CA TRP A 628 16.40 17.44 23.29
C TRP A 628 17.49 16.46 23.74
N LEU A 629 17.97 15.62 22.82
CA LEU A 629 19.23 14.88 22.97
C LEU A 629 19.95 14.69 21.61
N PRO A 630 21.29 14.51 21.58
CA PRO A 630 22.01 14.10 20.39
C PRO A 630 21.74 12.62 20.10
N ILE A 631 21.42 12.29 18.85
CA ILE A 631 21.05 10.92 18.42
C ILE A 631 21.76 10.52 17.11
N THR A 632 21.93 9.22 16.87
CA THR A 632 22.35 8.69 15.56
C THR A 632 21.17 7.93 14.96
N SER A 633 20.85 8.17 13.68
CA SER A 633 19.76 7.42 13.04
C SER A 633 20.09 5.93 12.95
N GLY A 634 19.11 5.10 13.32
CA GLY A 634 19.16 3.64 13.15
C GLY A 634 18.85 3.18 11.72
N ALA A 635 18.35 4.07 10.86
CA ALA A 635 17.85 3.79 9.52
C ALA A 635 18.63 4.52 8.41
N GLY A 636 18.40 4.10 7.17
CA GLY A 636 18.74 4.89 5.99
C GLY A 636 17.72 6.00 5.79
N HIS A 637 18.17 7.11 5.21
CA HIS A 637 17.35 8.24 4.76
C HIS A 637 18.10 8.93 3.61
N ASP A 638 17.43 9.71 2.76
CA ASP A 638 18.11 10.42 1.66
C ASP A 638 19.25 11.35 2.13
N SER A 639 19.17 11.86 3.36
CA SER A 639 20.26 12.60 4.03
C SER A 639 21.59 11.82 4.14
N VAL A 640 21.57 10.49 4.14
CA VAL A 640 22.79 9.66 4.08
C VAL A 640 23.57 9.95 2.80
N TYR A 641 22.89 10.16 1.67
CA TYR A 641 23.53 10.48 0.39
C TYR A 641 23.77 11.97 0.20
N THR A 642 22.87 12.86 0.63
CA THR A 642 23.10 14.31 0.50
C THR A 642 24.30 14.78 1.33
N SER A 643 24.51 14.20 2.53
CA SER A 643 25.67 14.48 3.39
C SER A 643 27.04 14.16 2.75
N LYS A 644 27.08 13.37 1.67
CA LYS A 644 28.31 13.07 0.92
C LYS A 644 28.61 14.15 -0.15
N VAL A 645 27.81 15.23 -0.22
CA VAL A 645 27.82 16.24 -1.29
C VAL A 645 27.67 17.68 -0.76
N CYS A 646 26.70 17.92 0.13
CA CYS A 646 26.40 19.23 0.70
C CYS A 646 26.31 19.17 2.23
N PRO A 647 26.32 20.33 2.92
CA PRO A 647 25.98 20.39 4.34
C PRO A 647 24.58 19.80 4.59
N THR A 648 24.51 18.77 5.42
CA THR A 648 23.26 18.05 5.71
C THR A 648 23.12 17.83 7.21
N THR A 649 21.89 17.85 7.71
CA THR A 649 21.52 17.28 9.02
C THR A 649 20.09 16.73 8.99
N MET A 650 19.71 16.02 10.04
CA MET A 650 18.33 15.61 10.27
C MET A 650 17.81 16.12 11.62
N ILE A 651 16.48 16.14 11.73
CA ILE A 651 15.72 16.46 12.95
C ILE A 651 14.82 15.25 13.20
N PHE A 652 14.90 14.66 14.38
CA PHE A 652 14.01 13.55 14.78
C PHE A 652 12.94 14.02 15.77
N VAL A 653 11.74 13.44 15.66
CA VAL A 653 10.65 13.56 16.65
C VAL A 653 10.20 12.18 17.14
N PRO A 654 9.66 12.07 18.36
CA PRO A 654 9.16 10.81 18.90
C PRO A 654 8.14 10.09 18.00
N CYS A 655 8.24 8.76 17.94
CA CYS A 655 7.18 7.88 17.45
C CYS A 655 6.79 6.88 18.55
N LYS A 656 5.48 6.72 18.76
CA LYS A 656 4.90 5.93 19.84
C LYS A 656 5.36 4.47 19.83
N ASP A 657 5.73 3.96 21.01
CA ASP A 657 6.30 2.62 21.24
C ASP A 657 7.54 2.30 20.37
N GLY A 658 8.17 3.32 19.77
CA GLY A 658 9.23 3.16 18.76
C GLY A 658 8.80 2.49 17.46
N VAL A 659 7.49 2.45 17.16
CA VAL A 659 6.94 1.69 16.03
C VAL A 659 6.96 2.50 14.72
N SER A 660 7.59 1.94 13.68
CA SER A 660 7.57 2.41 12.29
C SER A 660 7.60 1.21 11.31
N HIS A 661 7.53 1.45 9.99
CA HIS A 661 7.27 0.42 8.96
C HIS A 661 6.00 -0.43 9.27
N HIS A 662 5.06 0.12 10.05
CA HIS A 662 3.86 -0.58 10.54
C HIS A 662 2.64 0.37 10.57
N PRO A 663 1.40 -0.11 10.33
CA PRO A 663 0.21 0.75 10.33
C PRO A 663 -0.17 1.40 11.65
N GLU A 664 0.47 1.02 12.75
CA GLU A 664 0.26 1.59 14.09
C GLU A 664 1.26 2.72 14.42
N GLU A 665 2.18 3.04 13.50
CA GLU A 665 3.10 4.18 13.60
C GLU A 665 2.33 5.48 13.88
N TYR A 666 2.77 6.18 14.92
CA TYR A 666 2.14 7.41 15.37
C TYR A 666 3.16 8.41 15.93
N CYS A 667 3.31 9.54 15.25
CA CYS A 667 3.82 10.77 15.85
C CYS A 667 2.64 11.66 16.27
N SER A 668 2.73 12.26 17.46
CA SER A 668 1.63 13.10 17.96
C SER A 668 1.53 14.41 17.18
N PRO A 669 0.34 15.05 17.08
CA PRO A 669 0.21 16.37 16.46
C PRO A 669 1.07 17.46 17.12
N GLU A 670 1.32 17.34 18.43
CA GLU A 670 2.21 18.25 19.15
C GLU A 670 3.67 18.04 18.71
N ASP A 671 4.11 16.78 18.60
CA ASP A 671 5.49 16.47 18.23
C ASP A 671 5.76 16.72 16.74
N CYS A 672 4.78 16.50 15.86
CA CYS A 672 4.80 16.97 14.47
C CYS A 672 5.01 18.49 14.41
N ALA A 673 4.28 19.26 15.23
CA ALA A 673 4.41 20.72 15.28
C ALA A 673 5.77 21.15 15.87
N ASN A 674 6.24 20.49 16.93
CA ASN A 674 7.55 20.73 17.56
C ASN A 674 8.69 20.54 16.55
N GLY A 675 8.67 19.44 15.78
CA GLY A 675 9.63 19.16 14.72
C GLY A 675 9.55 20.17 13.56
N THR A 676 8.33 20.58 13.17
CA THR A 676 8.11 21.59 12.13
C THR A 676 8.65 22.96 12.55
N GLN A 677 8.46 23.37 13.80
CA GLN A 677 9.01 24.63 14.32
C GLN A 677 10.54 24.55 14.45
N ALA A 678 11.09 23.42 14.90
CA ALA A 678 12.54 23.21 14.94
C ALA A 678 13.16 23.28 13.53
N LEU A 679 12.49 22.73 12.51
CA LEU A 679 12.89 22.85 11.09
C LEU A 679 12.87 24.30 10.61
N LEU A 680 11.81 25.06 10.91
CA LEU A 680 11.72 26.49 10.58
C LEU A 680 12.88 27.28 11.18
N GLU A 681 13.09 27.18 12.49
CA GLU A 681 14.12 27.94 13.21
C GLU A 681 15.53 27.52 12.77
N ALA A 682 15.80 26.23 12.57
CA ALA A 682 17.10 25.73 12.11
C ALA A 682 17.44 26.25 10.71
N VAL A 683 16.50 26.16 9.75
CA VAL A 683 16.70 26.63 8.38
C VAL A 683 16.87 28.15 8.33
N VAL A 684 16.08 28.90 9.09
CA VAL A 684 16.17 30.38 9.17
C VAL A 684 17.41 30.84 9.95
N SER A 685 17.93 30.06 10.89
CA SER A 685 19.21 30.32 11.56
C SER A 685 20.39 30.05 10.62
N TYR A 686 20.37 28.91 9.92
CA TYR A 686 21.42 28.51 9.00
C TYR A 686 21.50 29.39 7.74
N ASP A 687 20.38 29.87 7.21
CA ASP A 687 20.34 30.86 6.11
C ASP A 687 21.05 32.18 6.48
N LYS A 688 20.91 32.64 7.74
CA LYS A 688 21.65 33.81 8.26
C LYS A 688 23.14 33.53 8.41
N LEU A 689 23.51 32.33 8.89
CA LEU A 689 24.90 31.92 9.02
C LEU A 689 25.62 31.95 7.66
N ARG A 690 25.03 31.29 6.65
CA ARG A 690 25.49 31.29 5.24
C ARG A 690 25.64 32.68 4.62
N ALA A 691 25.02 33.71 5.22
CA ALA A 691 25.02 35.10 4.74
C ALA A 691 25.87 36.04 5.61
N SER A 692 26.52 35.49 6.65
CA SER A 692 27.55 36.15 7.45
C SER A 692 28.98 35.71 7.08
N GLU A 693 29.08 34.71 6.21
CA GLU A 693 30.28 34.20 5.53
C GLU A 693 30.50 34.89 4.18
#